data_AF-A0A842XQY2-F1
#
_entry.id   AF-A0A842XQY2-F1
#
_cell.length_a   1.000
_cell.length_b   1.000
_cell.length_c   1.000
_cell.angle_alpha   90.00
_cell.angle_beta   90.00
_cell.angle_gamma   90.00
#
_symmetry.space_group_name_H-M   'P 1'
#
loop_
_entity.id
_entity.type
_entity.pdbx_description
1 polymer ?
#
loop_
_entity_poly.entity_id
_entity_poly.type
_entity_poly.pdbx_seq_one_letter_code
_entity_poly.pdbx_strand_id
1 'polypeptide(L)'
;EGYIDPSGNRNAIFHFPFGRRVNDALSRSYAWVLSKKLGCNVTISVTDDCFMLTAPRDFKLDGIERLLSSRDIENILREAVKDSELFHHRFRHTATRSFMVLRNYKGRQMSVARQQLRSQRLLDALHELSDFPVMSETYSEILTEVMDLEHAREVLSTIEGGTRSVEYIQFSGVPSPLAHNVILIGVSDIVLMEDRSMLLRDLHRKVLARVLGDDALSEYTFDAETVAEYFDAKSPCIRTKHDILDALRLVGPMNLFKEKGENIYTRSKGDFDALHSWSTELLRDGKVRSVWIGEDVYVHSDDWPLYSSLHSRLHTPSVVDGALMDELSDGPLDISMLIKRLDLGKDDVKDIVKRLEIANLVHRSGIRGGRFQYSLSTHDPVEIDDCAREAVMRHLAYHAPLSIEDIAYEVGTSEEATEKALRSLLAKELVVSGRFVIGEQQQFMLARDYLALLSKERPVFDRETVRSYVESKLLGDIHSAREFFERFGDVGMPYDIAVRVRGFSIEEFGGMRDRGEVVLGRFVRGRLRYVLAEEAQYYLGVFRRGRLSKYESAILKAAERLGPGTYQEIAEAANIPGDVMREHFESLDRKGYFFRMFDGSDVWTSRNVYAVCTVEPEVDGAFELVLSKYVRGYGPVTAFQAASHLDIEVDAARALLRKIGSEPITVGLEQTEMFVMKDELSDIGKRRGVDTRVRVLSLYDPFLGDRWVEVTSKYGEGWIFPVIHNGQVAGMVEEWLMAGAIDIREIRLDDRSLLGPLLDELDGVMEFYRSINVDIIRVKRAFGSDVMELDAEVLNEFHDHGYRASNGMLVKGSLVTDCHERSELLDVVFSLQHWSDLDRLDDMSVALAKYGGLRSNSEALTRVDRFAPLEMLLKNGLVVRGHLVPDRVGYCTKEDASVYRAARSRELTPEEKLVLRIVKDQQPIRRDRALTISPLGTEDTTEALKSLYSSSMLYLDTTRGYVATPKTRLSRRSAWIRIIRRMFLSYGICSAEALSMMIGSEIPMRELRGILRFLEGEGTLVKGHLIRGSTTIYWATGDAHALLGEAAPSVSAVVAPEDNIVGYLRAGFRDSLPETGRYAVYSGSKLIGSFIGRIVQNKLVVDDLQSEDDCAEVMASFAKRLGVALSDRAESSLSEWEIMEFYRKSHPGMG
;
A
#
# COMPACT_ATOMS: atom_id res chain seq x y z
N GLU A 1 5.54 40.33 -29.87
CA GLU A 1 5.60 39.27 -30.90
C GLU A 1 4.43 38.31 -30.71
N GLY A 2 3.81 37.83 -31.80
CA GLY A 2 2.78 36.80 -31.74
C GLY A 2 3.29 35.42 -32.16
N TYR A 3 3.00 34.41 -31.36
CA TYR A 3 3.31 33.01 -31.65
C TYR A 3 2.04 32.14 -31.59
N ILE A 4 1.86 31.27 -32.58
CA ILE A 4 0.78 30.27 -32.60
C ILE A 4 1.40 28.94 -32.22
N ASP A 5 0.97 28.35 -31.11
CA ASP A 5 1.48 27.05 -30.67
C ASP A 5 0.89 25.89 -31.52
N PRO A 6 1.45 24.67 -31.44
CA PRO A 6 0.93 23.51 -32.17
C PRO A 6 -0.51 23.12 -31.80
N SER A 7 -1.01 23.56 -30.64
CA SER A 7 -2.38 23.34 -30.19
C SER A 7 -3.35 24.40 -30.71
N GLY A 8 -2.87 25.39 -31.46
CA GLY A 8 -3.65 26.49 -32.01
C GLY A 8 -3.89 27.65 -31.03
N ASN A 9 -3.29 27.66 -29.84
CA ASN A 9 -3.41 28.79 -28.93
C ASN A 9 -2.54 29.96 -29.39
N ARG A 10 -3.01 31.18 -29.11
CA ARG A 10 -2.29 32.41 -29.43
C ARG A 10 -1.50 32.90 -28.23
N ASN A 11 -0.21 33.11 -28.45
CA ASN A 11 0.75 33.57 -27.47
C ASN A 11 1.22 34.98 -27.84
N ALA A 12 1.00 35.96 -26.96
CA ALA A 12 1.58 37.28 -27.08
C ALA A 12 2.80 37.40 -26.17
N ILE A 13 3.97 37.58 -26.79
CA ILE A 13 5.26 37.66 -26.12
C ILE A 13 5.75 39.10 -26.12
N PHE A 14 6.00 39.63 -24.93
CA PHE A 14 6.51 40.98 -24.69
C PHE A 14 8.01 40.87 -24.36
N HIS A 15 8.86 41.38 -25.25
CA HIS A 15 10.31 41.41 -25.06
C HIS A 15 10.71 42.71 -24.36
N PHE A 16 10.77 42.67 -23.03
CA PHE A 16 11.02 43.81 -22.15
C PHE A 16 12.06 43.48 -21.08
N PRO A 17 13.31 43.96 -21.21
CA PRO A 17 14.38 43.71 -20.25
C PRO A 17 14.32 44.66 -19.04
N PHE A 18 13.15 44.73 -18.38
CA PHE A 18 12.95 45.53 -17.17
C PHE A 18 13.13 44.73 -15.87
N GLY A 19 13.51 43.45 -15.97
CA GLY A 19 13.69 42.56 -14.85
C GLY A 19 12.38 41.88 -14.41
N ARG A 20 12.53 40.71 -13.79
CA ARG A 20 11.42 39.81 -13.46
C ARG A 20 10.30 40.46 -12.65
N ARG A 21 10.64 41.28 -11.67
CA ARG A 21 9.66 41.88 -10.74
C ARG A 21 8.73 42.88 -11.43
N VAL A 22 9.27 43.63 -12.39
CA VAL A 22 8.50 44.55 -13.23
C VAL A 22 7.66 43.77 -14.24
N ASN A 23 8.26 42.76 -14.89
CA ASN A 23 7.58 41.89 -15.85
C ASN A 23 6.45 41.05 -15.21
N ASP A 24 6.60 40.61 -13.96
CA ASP A 24 5.56 39.88 -13.23
C ASP A 24 4.34 40.79 -12.92
N ALA A 25 4.58 42.04 -12.52
CA ALA A 25 3.51 43.05 -12.32
C ALA A 25 2.73 43.33 -13.61
N LEU A 26 3.47 43.56 -14.71
CA LEU A 26 2.88 43.87 -16.01
C LEU A 26 2.13 42.66 -16.58
N SER A 27 2.74 41.48 -16.57
CA SER A 27 2.16 40.26 -17.14
C SER A 27 0.82 39.90 -16.48
N ARG A 28 0.73 39.94 -15.15
CA ARG A 28 -0.52 39.66 -14.42
C ARG A 28 -1.59 40.70 -14.70
N SER A 29 -1.21 41.97 -14.76
CA SER A 29 -2.14 43.05 -15.08
C SER A 29 -2.71 42.92 -16.49
N TYR A 30 -1.85 42.66 -17.48
CA TYR A 30 -2.28 42.44 -18.86
C TYR A 30 -3.10 41.15 -19.00
N ALA A 31 -2.71 40.06 -18.34
CA ALA A 31 -3.44 38.80 -18.36
C ALA A 31 -4.85 38.96 -17.79
N TRP A 32 -5.01 39.70 -16.69
CA TRP A 32 -6.31 39.97 -16.09
C TRP A 32 -7.24 40.74 -17.02
N VAL A 33 -6.75 41.84 -17.60
CA VAL A 33 -7.54 42.65 -18.54
C VAL A 33 -7.87 41.86 -19.81
N LEU A 34 -6.90 41.11 -20.34
CA LEU A 34 -7.08 40.28 -21.53
C LEU A 34 -8.09 39.15 -21.28
N SER A 35 -8.00 38.49 -20.13
CA SER A 35 -8.94 37.45 -19.69
C SER A 35 -10.37 37.98 -19.59
N LYS A 36 -10.57 39.15 -18.95
CA LYS A 36 -11.89 39.81 -18.88
C LYS A 36 -12.43 40.20 -20.25
N LYS A 37 -11.56 40.65 -21.16
CA LYS A 37 -11.96 41.07 -22.52
C LYS A 37 -12.33 39.88 -23.42
N LEU A 38 -11.62 38.75 -23.30
CA LEU A 38 -11.83 37.56 -24.14
C LEU A 38 -12.82 36.55 -23.54
N GLY A 39 -13.11 36.65 -22.24
CA GLY A 39 -13.96 35.71 -21.52
C GLY A 39 -13.36 34.30 -21.45
N CYS A 40 -12.03 34.20 -21.36
CA CYS A 40 -11.31 32.93 -21.27
C CYS A 40 -10.10 33.05 -20.35
N ASN A 41 -9.64 31.92 -19.80
CA ASN A 41 -8.45 31.89 -18.96
C ASN A 41 -7.20 32.20 -19.81
N VAL A 42 -6.39 33.14 -19.33
CA VAL A 42 -5.10 33.52 -19.93
C VAL A 42 -4.01 33.02 -19.01
N THR A 43 -3.10 32.20 -19.50
CA THR A 43 -1.93 31.75 -18.74
C THR A 43 -0.75 32.71 -18.96
N ILE A 44 0.12 32.76 -17.96
CA ILE A 44 1.28 33.66 -17.95
C ILE A 44 2.57 32.87 -17.81
N SER A 45 3.62 33.34 -18.47
CA SER A 45 4.99 32.84 -18.29
C SER A 45 5.93 34.04 -18.24
N VAL A 46 6.82 34.08 -17.25
CA VAL A 46 7.62 35.28 -16.96
C VAL A 46 9.09 34.92 -16.81
N THR A 47 9.94 35.69 -17.46
CA THR A 47 11.40 35.67 -17.34
C THR A 47 11.91 37.06 -16.97
N ASP A 48 13.22 37.19 -16.78
CA ASP A 48 13.86 38.49 -16.50
C ASP A 48 13.73 39.46 -17.69
N ASP A 49 13.69 38.92 -18.92
CA ASP A 49 13.76 39.71 -20.16
C ASP A 49 12.46 39.75 -20.97
N CYS A 50 11.51 38.86 -20.69
CA CYS A 50 10.24 38.80 -21.40
C CYS A 50 9.12 38.14 -20.58
N PHE A 51 7.88 38.41 -20.97
CA PHE A 51 6.72 37.67 -20.50
C PHE A 51 5.78 37.28 -21.64
N MET A 52 5.11 36.15 -21.49
CA MET A 52 4.18 35.58 -22.47
C MET A 52 2.78 35.48 -21.88
N LEU A 53 1.79 35.85 -22.69
CA LEU A 53 0.36 35.69 -22.41
C LEU A 53 -0.22 34.69 -23.41
N THR A 54 -0.78 33.59 -22.94
CA THR A 54 -1.38 32.56 -23.80
C THR A 54 -2.89 32.56 -23.65
N ALA A 55 -3.60 32.67 -24.77
CA ALA A 55 -5.07 32.60 -24.79
C ALA A 55 -5.54 31.52 -25.79
N PRO A 56 -6.55 30.71 -25.43
CA PRO A 56 -7.14 29.70 -26.31
C PRO A 56 -8.10 30.30 -27.36
N ARG A 57 -8.06 31.62 -27.56
CA ARG A 57 -8.93 32.36 -28.47
C ARG A 57 -8.12 33.37 -29.28
N ASP A 58 -8.65 33.70 -30.45
CA ASP A 58 -8.06 34.70 -31.32
C ASP A 58 -8.13 36.11 -30.72
N PHE A 59 -7.00 36.80 -30.68
CA PHE A 59 -6.91 38.23 -30.37
C PHE A 59 -5.88 38.92 -31.26
N LYS A 60 -5.96 40.25 -31.35
CA LYS A 60 -5.03 41.10 -32.11
C LYS A 60 -3.96 41.66 -31.19
N LEU A 61 -2.72 41.74 -31.69
CA LEU A 61 -1.60 42.38 -30.98
C LEU A 61 -1.67 43.91 -31.06
N ASP A 62 -2.21 44.44 -32.15
CA ASP A 62 -2.27 45.88 -32.37
C ASP A 62 -3.08 46.57 -31.26
N GLY A 63 -2.45 47.50 -30.55
CA GLY A 63 -3.03 48.23 -29.43
C GLY A 63 -3.09 47.46 -28.11
N ILE A 64 -2.38 46.32 -27.98
CA ILE A 64 -2.34 45.54 -26.73
C ILE A 64 -1.76 46.34 -25.55
N GLU A 65 -0.81 47.24 -25.82
CA GLU A 65 -0.21 48.15 -24.83
C GLU A 65 -1.21 49.17 -24.26
N ARG A 66 -2.33 49.41 -24.95
CA ARG A 66 -3.39 50.34 -24.51
C ARG A 66 -4.43 49.68 -23.62
N LEU A 67 -4.32 48.37 -23.39
CA LEU A 67 -5.23 47.65 -22.50
C LEU A 67 -5.04 48.05 -21.03
N LEU A 68 -3.85 48.55 -20.69
CA LEU A 68 -3.48 48.87 -19.32
C LEU A 68 -2.99 50.31 -19.26
N SER A 69 -3.48 51.08 -18.28
CA SER A 69 -3.03 52.45 -18.05
C SER A 69 -2.12 52.54 -16.82
N SER A 70 -1.21 53.51 -16.81
CA SER A 70 -0.35 53.80 -15.66
C SER A 70 -1.14 54.18 -14.40
N ARG A 71 -2.35 54.72 -14.55
CA ARG A 71 -3.22 55.13 -13.44
C ARG A 71 -3.97 53.95 -12.82
N ASP A 72 -4.31 52.94 -13.62
CA ASP A 72 -5.20 51.85 -13.20
C ASP A 72 -4.44 50.58 -12.80
N ILE A 73 -3.14 50.48 -13.13
CA ILE A 73 -2.32 49.28 -12.90
C ILE A 73 -2.39 48.78 -11.45
N GLU A 74 -2.40 49.66 -10.44
CA GLU A 74 -2.43 49.23 -9.05
C GLU A 74 -3.73 48.49 -8.69
N ASN A 75 -4.87 49.06 -9.07
CA ASN A 75 -6.18 48.47 -8.77
C ASN A 75 -6.36 47.18 -9.57
N ILE A 76 -5.94 47.16 -10.83
CA ILE A 76 -5.99 45.98 -11.69
C ILE A 76 -5.10 44.85 -11.13
N LEU A 77 -3.89 45.19 -10.68
CA LEU A 77 -2.97 44.21 -10.13
C LEU A 77 -3.46 43.64 -8.80
N ARG A 78 -4.07 44.47 -7.93
CA ARG A 78 -4.73 44.00 -6.70
C ARG A 78 -5.82 42.97 -7.00
N GLU A 79 -6.68 43.24 -7.98
CA GLU A 79 -7.71 42.28 -8.41
C GLU A 79 -7.10 41.01 -9.01
N ALA A 80 -6.04 41.15 -9.83
CA ALA A 80 -5.38 40.02 -10.48
C ALA A 80 -4.70 39.05 -9.48
N VAL A 81 -4.23 39.55 -8.34
CA VAL A 81 -3.55 38.71 -7.32
C VAL A 81 -4.49 38.21 -6.22
N LYS A 82 -5.66 38.82 -6.03
CA LYS A 82 -6.57 38.57 -4.91
C LYS A 82 -6.84 37.08 -4.65
N ASP A 83 -7.11 36.31 -5.71
CA ASP A 83 -7.45 34.88 -5.64
C ASP A 83 -6.29 33.97 -6.11
N SER A 84 -5.06 34.49 -6.09
CA SER A 84 -3.88 33.76 -6.56
C SER A 84 -3.20 32.97 -5.43
N GLU A 85 -2.59 31.83 -5.76
CA GLU A 85 -1.74 31.06 -4.82
C GLU A 85 -0.61 31.91 -4.20
N LEU A 86 -0.09 32.88 -4.95
CA LEU A 86 0.90 33.84 -4.44
C LEU A 86 0.34 34.63 -3.26
N PHE A 87 -0.91 35.08 -3.36
CA PHE A 87 -1.60 35.82 -2.30
C PHE A 87 -1.86 34.92 -1.09
N HIS A 88 -2.40 33.70 -1.29
CA HIS A 88 -2.58 32.72 -0.22
C HIS A 88 -1.27 32.43 0.54
N HIS A 89 -0.19 32.25 -0.20
CA HIS A 89 1.14 31.96 0.36
C HIS A 89 1.69 33.14 1.16
N ARG A 90 1.61 34.36 0.62
CA ARG A 90 2.09 35.58 1.28
C ARG A 90 1.23 35.93 2.49
N PHE A 91 -0.09 35.83 2.38
CA PHE A 91 -1.01 36.00 3.49
C PHE A 91 -0.64 35.10 4.67
N ARG A 92 -0.33 33.82 4.41
CA ARG A 92 0.11 32.90 5.46
C ARG A 92 1.37 33.40 6.18
N HIS A 93 2.34 33.95 5.46
CA HIS A 93 3.55 34.49 6.05
C HIS A 93 3.26 35.70 6.94
N THR A 94 2.46 36.65 6.44
CA THR A 94 2.05 37.85 7.18
C THR A 94 1.20 37.50 8.39
N ALA A 95 0.25 36.56 8.26
CA ALA A 95 -0.60 36.04 9.33
C ALA A 95 0.21 35.29 10.41
N THR A 96 1.27 34.61 10.01
CA THR A 96 2.19 33.94 10.95
C THR A 96 3.07 34.95 11.68
N ARG A 97 3.57 35.97 10.97
CA ARG A 97 4.42 37.05 11.53
C ARG A 97 3.66 37.95 12.49
N SER A 98 2.36 38.14 12.25
CA SER A 98 1.42 38.85 13.12
C SER A 98 0.84 37.99 14.25
N PHE A 99 1.30 36.74 14.40
CA PHE A 99 0.83 35.77 15.40
C PHE A 99 -0.66 35.37 15.30
N MET A 100 -1.34 35.68 14.20
CA MET A 100 -2.71 35.17 13.94
C MET A 100 -2.71 33.69 13.59
N VAL A 101 -1.63 33.19 12.99
CA VAL A 101 -1.37 31.76 12.78
C VAL A 101 -0.19 31.34 13.65
N LEU A 102 -0.45 30.49 14.64
CA LEU A 102 0.57 30.01 15.57
C LEU A 102 1.42 28.89 14.96
N ARG A 103 2.75 29.02 15.04
CA ARG A 103 3.71 27.94 14.71
C ARG A 103 3.80 26.88 15.81
N ASN A 104 3.63 27.31 17.05
CA ASN A 104 3.65 26.46 18.24
C ASN A 104 2.35 26.66 19.02
N TYR A 105 1.70 25.56 19.40
CA TYR A 105 0.52 25.61 20.25
C TYR A 105 0.75 24.74 21.48
N LYS A 106 0.67 25.34 22.67
CA LYS A 106 0.93 24.69 23.97
C LYS A 106 2.27 23.92 23.99
N GLY A 107 3.34 24.54 23.48
CA GLY A 107 4.69 23.95 23.47
C GLY A 107 4.92 22.85 22.42
N ARG A 108 3.94 22.54 21.57
CA ARG A 108 4.10 21.58 20.47
C ARG A 108 4.16 22.30 19.13
N GLN A 109 5.08 21.89 18.26
CA GLN A 109 5.13 22.36 16.88
C GLN A 109 3.87 21.95 16.14
N MET A 110 3.23 22.90 15.48
CA MET A 110 2.09 22.63 14.62
C MET A 110 2.59 22.20 13.24
N SER A 111 2.08 21.07 12.74
CA SER A 111 2.32 20.60 11.38
C SER A 111 1.99 21.69 10.34
N VAL A 112 2.76 21.75 9.26
CA VAL A 112 2.57 22.72 8.16
C VAL A 112 1.15 22.67 7.58
N ALA A 113 0.58 21.47 7.40
CA ALA A 113 -0.80 21.29 6.92
C ALA A 113 -1.85 21.95 7.82
N ARG A 114 -1.69 21.86 9.16
CA ARG A 114 -2.58 22.56 10.11
C ARG A 114 -2.38 24.08 10.09
N GLN A 115 -1.16 24.56 9.85
CA GLN A 115 -0.91 25.99 9.68
C GLN A 115 -1.57 26.49 8.38
N GLN A 116 -1.49 25.71 7.30
CA GLN A 116 -2.19 25.99 6.04
C GLN A 116 -3.70 26.03 6.23
N LEU A 117 -4.31 25.01 6.84
CA LEU A 117 -5.75 24.97 7.08
C LEU A 117 -6.25 26.15 7.93
N ARG A 118 -5.50 26.53 8.97
CA ARG A 118 -5.85 27.70 9.79
C ARG A 118 -5.68 29.01 9.04
N SER A 119 -4.62 29.13 8.24
CA SER A 119 -4.39 30.30 7.40
C SER A 119 -5.49 30.46 6.35
N GLN A 120 -5.95 29.37 5.76
CA GLN A 120 -7.05 29.38 4.77
C GLN A 120 -8.35 29.85 5.42
N ARG A 121 -8.75 29.23 6.54
CA ARG A 121 -9.93 29.66 7.30
C ARG A 121 -9.88 31.12 7.75
N LEU A 122 -8.69 31.59 8.14
CA LEU A 122 -8.50 32.98 8.53
C LEU A 122 -8.62 33.91 7.34
N LEU A 123 -8.07 33.51 6.19
CA LEU A 123 -8.19 34.27 4.95
C LEU A 123 -9.66 34.34 4.50
N ASP A 124 -10.39 33.23 4.52
CA ASP A 124 -11.82 33.18 4.16
C ASP A 124 -12.65 34.15 5.03
N ALA A 125 -12.35 34.21 6.33
CA ALA A 125 -13.02 35.11 7.28
C ALA A 125 -12.64 36.59 7.09
N LEU A 126 -11.46 36.88 6.55
CA LEU A 126 -10.95 38.25 6.34
C LEU A 126 -11.07 38.71 4.89
N HIS A 127 -11.55 37.85 3.98
CA HIS A 127 -11.55 38.09 2.53
C HIS A 127 -12.36 39.34 2.14
N GLU A 128 -13.41 39.64 2.89
CA GLU A 128 -14.26 40.83 2.68
C GLU A 128 -13.71 42.11 3.35
N LEU A 129 -12.66 42.00 4.19
CA LEU A 129 -12.08 43.10 4.96
C LEU A 129 -10.73 43.52 4.34
N SER A 130 -10.76 44.13 3.16
CA SER A 130 -9.56 44.56 2.43
C SER A 130 -8.65 45.51 3.22
N ASP A 131 -9.22 46.31 4.12
CA ASP A 131 -8.49 47.30 4.94
C ASP A 131 -7.88 46.69 6.22
N PHE A 132 -8.11 45.41 6.48
CA PHE A 132 -7.55 44.74 7.64
C PHE A 132 -6.01 44.77 7.59
N PRO A 133 -5.29 45.13 8.66
CA PRO A 133 -3.84 45.38 8.60
C PRO A 133 -3.01 44.25 7.97
N VAL A 134 -3.36 42.98 8.25
CA VAL A 134 -2.66 41.82 7.67
C VAL A 134 -2.97 41.66 6.18
N MET A 135 -4.19 42.00 5.74
CA MET A 135 -4.55 42.01 4.32
C MET A 135 -3.84 43.14 3.58
N SER A 136 -3.89 44.36 4.13
CA SER A 136 -3.20 45.54 3.60
C SER A 136 -1.70 45.31 3.47
N GLU A 137 -1.06 44.74 4.49
CA GLU A 137 0.36 44.39 4.47
C GLU A 137 0.67 43.29 3.45
N THR A 138 -0.22 42.30 3.29
CA THR A 138 -0.06 41.26 2.27
C THR A 138 -0.09 41.84 0.86
N TYR A 139 -1.02 42.77 0.58
CA TYR A 139 -1.03 43.51 -0.69
C TYR A 139 0.24 44.34 -0.85
N SER A 140 0.68 45.06 0.18
CA SER A 140 1.92 45.83 0.14
C SER A 140 3.13 44.95 -0.20
N GLU A 141 3.37 43.85 0.54
CA GLU A 141 4.50 42.93 0.27
C GLU A 141 4.44 42.38 -1.17
N ILE A 142 3.26 42.03 -1.68
CA ILE A 142 3.12 41.53 -3.06
C ILE A 142 3.45 42.60 -4.08
N LEU A 143 2.90 43.81 -3.92
CA LEU A 143 3.03 44.90 -4.91
C LEU A 143 4.43 45.54 -4.92
N THR A 144 5.14 45.54 -3.78
CA THR A 144 6.41 46.27 -3.61
C THR A 144 7.63 45.40 -3.30
N GLU A 145 7.49 44.21 -2.72
CA GLU A 145 8.63 43.31 -2.42
C GLU A 145 8.72 42.14 -3.39
N VAL A 146 7.60 41.51 -3.74
CA VAL A 146 7.56 40.44 -4.75
C VAL A 146 7.62 41.06 -6.13
N MET A 147 6.75 42.02 -6.39
CA MET A 147 6.66 42.75 -7.64
C MET A 147 7.28 44.14 -7.48
N ASP A 148 7.36 44.88 -8.59
CA ASP A 148 7.81 46.26 -8.61
C ASP A 148 6.79 47.14 -9.34
N LEU A 149 5.74 47.50 -8.59
CA LEU A 149 4.64 48.32 -9.10
C LEU A 149 5.08 49.72 -9.53
N GLU A 150 6.09 50.29 -8.86
CA GLU A 150 6.57 51.64 -9.13
C GLU A 150 7.20 51.73 -10.52
N HIS A 151 8.15 50.86 -10.83
CA HIS A 151 8.78 50.83 -12.15
C HIS A 151 7.84 50.28 -13.22
N ALA A 152 6.91 49.38 -12.90
CA ALA A 152 5.86 48.97 -13.84
C ALA A 152 4.96 50.15 -14.26
N ARG A 153 4.63 51.03 -13.30
CA ARG A 153 3.88 52.27 -13.57
C ARG A 153 4.66 53.24 -14.44
N GLU A 154 5.97 53.38 -14.20
CA GLU A 154 6.86 54.19 -15.03
C GLU A 154 6.96 53.65 -16.47
N VAL A 155 7.03 52.32 -16.64
CA VAL A 155 7.04 51.70 -17.97
C VAL A 155 5.76 52.05 -18.75
N LEU A 156 4.59 51.97 -18.11
CA LEU A 156 3.34 52.33 -18.76
C LEU A 156 3.26 53.84 -19.06
N SER A 157 3.66 54.70 -18.12
CA SER A 157 3.60 56.16 -18.32
C SER A 157 4.53 56.64 -19.43
N THR A 158 5.70 55.99 -19.60
CA THR A 158 6.65 56.30 -20.67
C THR A 158 6.18 55.80 -22.05
N ILE A 159 5.43 54.70 -22.09
CA ILE A 159 4.73 54.24 -23.31
C ILE A 159 3.58 55.19 -23.67
N GLU A 160 2.74 55.56 -22.68
CA GLU A 160 1.64 56.52 -22.84
C GLU A 160 2.13 57.90 -23.31
N GLY A 161 3.23 58.37 -22.74
CA GLY A 161 3.89 59.63 -23.09
C GLY A 161 4.65 59.60 -24.42
N GLY A 162 4.65 58.47 -25.13
CA GLY A 162 5.34 58.31 -26.42
C GLY A 162 6.87 58.34 -26.34
N THR A 163 7.44 58.26 -25.13
CA THR A 163 8.90 58.19 -24.93
C THR A 163 9.45 56.81 -25.30
N ARG A 164 8.62 55.76 -25.21
CA ARG A 164 8.92 54.40 -25.65
C ARG A 164 7.94 53.97 -26.73
N SER A 165 8.45 53.45 -27.85
CA SER A 165 7.63 52.88 -28.92
C SER A 165 7.42 51.38 -28.72
N VAL A 166 6.26 50.88 -29.17
CA VAL A 166 5.91 49.46 -29.19
C VAL A 166 5.77 49.03 -30.64
N GLU A 167 6.50 47.98 -31.04
CA GLU A 167 6.43 47.40 -32.38
C GLU A 167 5.75 46.02 -32.33
N TYR A 168 4.88 45.74 -33.31
CA TYR A 168 4.15 44.48 -33.39
C TYR A 168 4.72 43.58 -34.47
N ILE A 169 5.16 42.40 -34.06
CA ILE A 169 5.44 41.28 -34.95
C ILE A 169 4.19 40.39 -34.94
N GLN A 170 3.51 40.28 -36.07
CA GLN A 170 2.26 39.54 -36.22
C GLN A 170 2.42 38.05 -35.91
N PHE A 171 1.31 37.37 -35.65
CA PHE A 171 1.30 35.94 -35.29
C PHE A 171 1.98 35.05 -36.34
N SER A 172 2.90 34.21 -35.88
CA SER A 172 3.67 33.25 -36.68
C SER A 172 3.69 31.88 -35.99
N GLY A 173 3.73 30.79 -36.76
CA GLY A 173 3.96 29.43 -36.24
C GLY A 173 5.42 29.16 -35.86
N VAL A 174 6.32 30.10 -36.17
CA VAL A 174 7.74 30.06 -35.79
C VAL A 174 8.03 31.28 -34.91
N PRO A 175 8.41 31.09 -33.63
CA PRO A 175 8.76 32.18 -32.73
C PRO A 175 10.22 32.63 -32.96
N SER A 176 10.57 33.81 -32.45
CA SER A 176 11.93 34.32 -32.47
C SER A 176 12.83 33.61 -31.44
N PRO A 177 14.16 33.59 -31.64
CA PRO A 177 15.11 33.02 -30.66
C PRO A 177 14.96 33.60 -29.25
N LEU A 178 14.58 34.87 -29.14
CA LEU A 178 14.38 35.55 -27.85
C LEU A 178 13.18 35.00 -27.07
N ALA A 179 12.22 34.40 -27.77
CA ALA A 179 11.00 33.84 -27.19
C ALA A 179 11.19 32.40 -26.66
N HIS A 180 12.26 31.68 -27.03
CA HIS A 180 12.41 30.26 -26.69
C HIS A 180 12.38 30.00 -25.19
N ASN A 181 13.08 30.82 -24.40
CA ASN A 181 13.17 30.62 -22.96
C ASN A 181 11.81 30.78 -22.26
N VAL A 182 11.04 31.82 -22.61
CA VAL A 182 9.72 32.05 -22.01
C VAL A 182 8.68 31.02 -22.47
N ILE A 183 8.78 30.53 -23.71
CA ILE A 183 7.94 29.44 -24.20
C ILE A 183 8.23 28.16 -23.40
N LEU A 184 9.50 27.82 -23.18
CA LEU A 184 9.90 26.64 -22.39
C LEU A 184 9.40 26.70 -20.94
N ILE A 185 9.41 27.89 -20.32
CA ILE A 185 8.87 28.09 -18.97
C ILE A 185 7.34 27.99 -18.96
N GLY A 186 6.68 28.34 -20.06
CA GLY A 186 5.23 28.20 -20.21
C GLY A 186 4.73 26.79 -20.44
N VAL A 187 5.63 25.84 -20.75
CA VAL A 187 5.32 24.41 -20.80
C VAL A 187 5.19 23.88 -19.36
N SER A 188 4.08 23.18 -19.09
CA SER A 188 3.72 22.63 -17.78
C SER A 188 4.90 21.99 -17.04
N ASP A 189 5.00 22.21 -15.72
CA ASP A 189 6.00 21.57 -14.84
C ASP A 189 5.83 20.04 -14.71
N ILE A 190 4.76 19.48 -15.29
CA ILE A 190 4.51 18.03 -15.41
C ILE A 190 5.39 17.38 -16.50
N VAL A 191 5.96 18.19 -17.39
CA VAL A 191 6.76 17.77 -18.54
C VAL A 191 8.20 17.50 -18.10
N LEU A 192 8.75 16.33 -18.45
CA LEU A 192 10.10 15.92 -18.05
C LEU A 192 11.15 16.92 -18.57
N MET A 193 12.29 17.05 -17.89
CA MET A 193 13.42 17.88 -18.36
C MET A 193 13.87 17.51 -19.79
N GLU A 194 13.64 16.26 -20.18
CA GLU A 194 13.93 15.69 -21.51
C GLU A 194 13.05 16.31 -22.61
N ASP A 195 11.75 16.42 -22.36
CA ASP A 195 10.77 17.02 -23.27
C ASP A 195 11.00 18.53 -23.49
N ARG A 196 11.47 19.24 -22.45
CA ARG A 196 11.90 20.65 -22.58
C ARG A 196 13.08 20.79 -23.55
N SER A 197 14.03 19.86 -23.52
CA SER A 197 15.18 19.85 -24.43
C SER A 197 14.77 19.51 -25.86
N MET A 198 13.80 18.61 -26.04
CA MET A 198 13.22 18.29 -27.35
C MET A 198 12.49 19.48 -27.96
N LEU A 199 11.65 20.16 -27.17
CA LEU A 199 10.94 21.37 -27.62
C LEU A 199 11.92 22.48 -28.02
N LEU A 200 13.00 22.68 -27.25
CA LEU A 200 14.04 23.65 -27.60
C LEU A 200 14.74 23.31 -28.92
N ARG A 201 15.05 22.03 -29.17
CA ARG A 201 15.64 21.57 -30.43
C ARG A 201 14.68 21.76 -31.61
N ASP A 202 13.40 21.49 -31.42
CA ASP A 202 12.36 21.72 -32.44
C ASP A 202 12.21 23.21 -32.77
N LEU A 203 12.14 24.07 -31.75
CA LEU A 203 12.12 25.53 -31.93
C LEU A 203 13.37 26.04 -32.65
N HIS A 204 14.58 25.58 -32.26
CA HIS A 204 15.80 25.89 -32.99
C HIS A 204 15.77 25.42 -34.45
N ARG A 205 15.27 24.21 -34.71
CA ARG A 205 15.13 23.68 -36.07
C ARG A 205 14.20 24.55 -36.92
N LYS A 206 13.03 24.94 -36.38
CA LYS A 206 12.05 25.80 -37.07
C LYS A 206 12.62 27.19 -37.38
N VAL A 207 13.40 27.76 -36.47
CA VAL A 207 14.10 29.04 -36.73
C VAL A 207 15.16 28.88 -37.81
N LEU A 208 15.99 27.83 -37.73
CA LEU A 208 17.04 27.56 -38.72
C LEU A 208 16.45 27.33 -40.12
N ALA A 209 15.36 26.58 -40.24
CA ALA A 209 14.64 26.37 -41.50
C ALA A 209 14.14 27.70 -42.10
N ARG A 210 13.64 28.62 -41.25
CA ARG A 210 13.17 29.95 -41.70
C ARG A 210 14.30 30.88 -42.13
N VAL A 211 15.50 30.77 -41.54
CA VAL A 211 16.65 31.63 -41.83
C VAL A 211 17.48 31.13 -43.01
N LEU A 212 17.65 29.81 -43.13
CA LEU A 212 18.52 29.17 -44.12
C LEU A 212 17.75 28.62 -45.34
N GLY A 213 16.41 28.59 -45.30
CA GLY A 213 15.57 27.93 -46.30
C GLY A 213 15.49 26.42 -46.06
N ASP A 214 14.40 25.79 -46.52
CA ASP A 214 14.17 24.33 -46.36
C ASP A 214 15.27 23.46 -47.00
N ASP A 215 16.07 24.01 -47.90
CA ASP A 215 17.14 23.31 -48.62
C ASP A 215 18.46 23.17 -47.84
N ALA A 216 18.59 23.75 -46.64
CA ALA A 216 19.88 23.87 -45.94
C ALA A 216 20.04 23.02 -44.65
N LEU A 217 19.05 22.17 -44.31
CA LEU A 217 19.23 21.11 -43.31
C LEU A 217 19.59 19.82 -44.05
N SER A 218 20.87 19.46 -44.01
CA SER A 218 21.48 18.37 -44.79
C SER A 218 20.60 17.12 -44.91
N GLU A 219 20.31 16.79 -46.18
CA GLU A 219 20.12 15.48 -46.79
C GLU A 219 20.36 14.29 -45.84
N TYR A 220 19.27 13.59 -45.49
CA TYR A 220 19.17 12.19 -45.04
C TYR A 220 19.99 11.78 -43.80
N THR A 221 19.30 11.21 -42.80
CA THR A 221 19.94 10.77 -41.55
C THR A 221 20.91 9.60 -41.77
N PHE A 222 20.64 8.76 -42.77
CA PHE A 222 21.42 7.57 -43.10
C PHE A 222 21.66 7.46 -44.60
N ASP A 223 22.72 6.75 -44.97
CA ASP A 223 22.96 6.34 -46.34
C ASP A 223 22.00 5.21 -46.75
N ALA A 224 21.52 5.25 -48.00
CA ALA A 224 20.47 4.34 -48.48
C ALA A 224 20.91 2.88 -48.55
N GLU A 225 22.16 2.63 -48.94
CA GLU A 225 22.71 1.29 -48.99
C GLU A 225 22.81 0.70 -47.57
N THR A 226 23.26 1.51 -46.60
CA THR A 226 23.38 1.07 -45.19
C THR A 226 22.03 0.65 -44.60
N VAL A 227 20.97 1.38 -44.89
CA VAL A 227 19.61 1.06 -44.41
C VAL A 227 19.08 -0.19 -45.11
N ALA A 228 19.25 -0.31 -46.43
CA ALA A 228 18.83 -1.49 -47.18
C ALA A 228 19.54 -2.77 -46.70
N GLU A 229 20.86 -2.73 -46.53
CA GLU A 229 21.64 -3.86 -46.00
C GLU A 229 21.17 -4.30 -44.61
N TYR A 230 20.82 -3.35 -43.74
CA TYR A 230 20.34 -3.63 -42.38
C TYR A 230 19.00 -4.40 -42.38
N PHE A 231 18.04 -3.99 -43.21
CA PHE A 231 16.75 -4.68 -43.30
C PHE A 231 16.83 -5.97 -44.12
N ASP A 232 17.68 -6.03 -45.15
CA ASP A 232 17.97 -7.27 -45.88
C ASP A 232 18.59 -8.33 -44.97
N ALA A 233 19.50 -7.94 -44.07
CA ALA A 233 20.10 -8.86 -43.10
C ALA A 233 19.08 -9.46 -42.11
N LYS A 234 17.95 -8.78 -41.89
CA LYS A 234 16.86 -9.29 -41.05
C LYS A 234 15.91 -10.24 -41.77
N SER A 235 15.95 -10.27 -43.10
CA SER A 235 15.02 -11.09 -43.89
C SER A 235 15.23 -12.58 -43.57
N PRO A 236 14.17 -13.32 -43.20
CA PRO A 236 14.29 -14.73 -42.87
C PRO A 236 14.67 -15.55 -44.11
N CYS A 237 15.61 -16.49 -43.95
CA CYS A 237 16.02 -17.42 -45.01
C CYS A 237 15.34 -18.78 -44.82
N ILE A 238 14.49 -19.19 -45.76
CA ILE A 238 13.73 -20.42 -45.69
C ILE A 238 14.54 -21.59 -46.24
N ARG A 239 14.93 -22.53 -45.36
CA ARG A 239 15.65 -23.76 -45.70
C ARG A 239 14.86 -25.02 -45.36
N THR A 240 13.97 -24.94 -44.38
CA THR A 240 13.15 -26.06 -43.91
C THR A 240 11.65 -25.70 -43.89
N LYS A 241 10.79 -26.72 -43.73
CA LYS A 241 9.34 -26.55 -43.54
C LYS A 241 9.00 -25.67 -42.33
N HIS A 242 9.79 -25.72 -41.25
CA HIS A 242 9.52 -24.92 -40.04
C HIS A 242 9.82 -23.44 -40.26
N ASP A 243 10.86 -23.13 -41.04
CA ASP A 243 11.27 -21.76 -41.35
C ASP A 243 10.17 -20.97 -42.08
N ILE A 244 9.25 -21.64 -42.80
CA ILE A 244 8.07 -20.99 -43.40
C ILE A 244 7.15 -20.43 -42.30
N LEU A 245 6.94 -21.17 -41.21
CA LEU A 245 6.10 -20.72 -40.09
C LEU A 245 6.76 -19.55 -39.35
N ASP A 246 8.07 -19.60 -39.16
CA ASP A 246 8.82 -18.52 -38.55
C ASP A 246 8.80 -17.26 -39.43
N ALA A 247 8.98 -17.42 -40.75
CA ALA A 247 8.90 -16.31 -41.70
C ALA A 247 7.51 -15.63 -41.69
N LEU A 248 6.43 -16.41 -41.67
CA LEU A 248 5.06 -15.89 -41.57
C LEU A 248 4.78 -15.16 -40.26
N ARG A 249 5.36 -15.61 -39.14
CA ARG A 249 5.23 -14.92 -37.83
C ARG A 249 6.00 -13.61 -37.78
N LEU A 250 7.15 -13.57 -38.44
CA LEU A 250 8.07 -12.43 -38.42
C LEU A 250 7.62 -11.33 -39.39
N VAL A 251 7.50 -11.65 -40.68
CA VAL A 251 7.24 -10.66 -41.73
C VAL A 251 5.74 -10.41 -41.91
N GLY A 252 4.90 -11.43 -41.69
CA GLY A 252 3.44 -11.32 -41.83
C GLY A 252 2.89 -12.10 -43.03
N PRO A 253 1.79 -11.62 -43.67
CA PRO A 253 1.10 -12.35 -44.73
C PRO A 253 1.98 -12.55 -45.98
N MET A 254 2.10 -13.78 -46.45
CA MET A 254 2.87 -14.11 -47.67
C MET A 254 2.12 -15.07 -48.59
N ASN A 255 2.48 -15.05 -49.87
CA ASN A 255 2.07 -16.08 -50.81
C ASN A 255 2.92 -17.36 -50.65
N LEU A 256 2.22 -18.49 -50.52
CA LEU A 256 2.84 -19.82 -50.37
C LEU A 256 2.86 -20.66 -51.66
N PHE A 257 2.14 -20.21 -52.70
CA PHE A 257 1.89 -21.02 -53.91
C PHE A 257 2.13 -20.27 -55.22
N LYS A 258 2.32 -18.94 -55.17
CA LYS A 258 2.57 -18.08 -56.34
C LYS A 258 3.81 -17.22 -56.10
N GLU A 259 4.60 -17.03 -57.15
CA GLU A 259 5.71 -16.06 -57.19
C GLU A 259 5.17 -14.65 -57.52
N LYS A 260 4.27 -14.15 -56.67
CA LYS A 260 3.67 -12.82 -56.84
C LYS A 260 3.57 -12.13 -55.48
N GLY A 261 3.85 -10.83 -55.48
CA GLY A 261 3.82 -10.03 -54.26
C GLY A 261 4.83 -10.55 -53.23
N GLU A 262 4.52 -10.34 -51.97
CA GLU A 262 5.28 -10.84 -50.84
C GLU A 262 5.15 -12.38 -50.77
N ASN A 263 6.24 -13.13 -50.94
CA ASN A 263 6.20 -14.58 -51.12
C ASN A 263 7.41 -15.31 -50.53
N ILE A 264 7.27 -16.63 -50.37
CA ILE A 264 8.31 -17.49 -49.79
C ILE A 264 9.45 -17.83 -50.75
N TYR A 265 9.23 -17.71 -52.07
CA TYR A 265 10.18 -18.14 -53.09
C TYR A 265 11.38 -17.19 -53.18
N THR A 266 11.15 -15.88 -53.07
CA THR A 266 12.23 -14.87 -53.01
C THR A 266 13.13 -15.02 -51.79
N ARG A 267 12.65 -15.70 -50.74
CA ARG A 267 13.33 -15.91 -49.44
C ARG A 267 13.91 -17.30 -49.27
N SER A 268 13.81 -18.14 -50.30
CA SER A 268 14.35 -19.49 -50.30
C SER A 268 15.31 -19.71 -51.47
N LYS A 269 16.26 -20.62 -51.29
CA LYS A 269 17.07 -21.19 -52.39
C LYS A 269 16.61 -22.62 -52.76
N GLY A 270 15.49 -23.07 -52.19
CA GLY A 270 14.93 -24.40 -52.41
C GLY A 270 14.23 -24.53 -53.77
N ASP A 271 14.02 -25.78 -54.18
CA ASP A 271 13.27 -26.11 -55.40
C ASP A 271 11.77 -25.80 -55.21
N PHE A 272 11.09 -25.37 -56.28
CA PHE A 272 9.68 -24.96 -56.26
C PHE A 272 8.77 -26.07 -55.75
N ASP A 273 9.02 -27.31 -56.18
CA ASP A 273 8.22 -28.48 -55.81
C ASP A 273 8.32 -28.80 -54.31
N ALA A 274 9.49 -28.59 -53.70
CA ALA A 274 9.69 -28.82 -52.28
C ALA A 274 8.90 -27.80 -51.43
N LEU A 275 8.99 -26.51 -51.78
CA LEU A 275 8.23 -25.45 -51.12
C LEU A 275 6.72 -25.65 -51.28
N HIS A 276 6.27 -26.01 -52.49
CA HIS A 276 4.86 -26.29 -52.76
C HIS A 276 4.33 -27.47 -51.93
N SER A 277 5.12 -28.54 -51.79
CA SER A 277 4.78 -29.69 -50.94
C SER A 277 4.68 -29.31 -49.47
N TRP A 278 5.66 -28.56 -48.94
CA TRP A 278 5.65 -28.10 -47.55
C TRP A 278 4.47 -27.19 -47.24
N SER A 279 4.19 -26.22 -48.12
CA SER A 279 3.02 -25.33 -48.01
C SER A 279 1.70 -26.12 -48.03
N THR A 280 1.59 -27.14 -48.88
CA THR A 280 0.41 -28.00 -48.94
C THR A 280 0.20 -28.79 -47.65
N GLU A 281 1.28 -29.32 -47.07
CA GLU A 281 1.22 -30.01 -45.79
C GLU A 281 0.88 -29.05 -44.64
N LEU A 282 1.50 -27.87 -44.57
CA LEU A 282 1.23 -26.88 -43.52
C LEU A 282 -0.22 -26.39 -43.55
N LEU A 283 -0.78 -26.21 -44.74
CA LEU A 283 -2.18 -25.83 -44.92
C LEU A 283 -3.11 -26.95 -44.45
N ARG A 284 -2.83 -28.20 -44.85
CA ARG A 284 -3.60 -29.38 -44.42
C ARG A 284 -3.53 -29.62 -42.91
N ASP A 285 -2.35 -29.42 -42.32
CA ASP A 285 -2.11 -29.60 -40.88
C ASP A 285 -2.69 -28.43 -40.04
N GLY A 286 -3.31 -27.44 -40.70
CA GLY A 286 -3.95 -26.29 -40.05
C GLY A 286 -2.97 -25.36 -39.34
N LYS A 287 -1.70 -25.32 -39.78
CA LYS A 287 -0.66 -24.44 -39.23
C LYS A 287 -0.65 -23.08 -39.92
N VAL A 288 -1.07 -23.01 -41.18
CA VAL A 288 -1.26 -21.76 -41.93
C VAL A 288 -2.71 -21.66 -42.41
N ARG A 289 -3.20 -20.43 -42.57
CA ARG A 289 -4.55 -20.14 -43.07
C ARG A 289 -4.50 -19.00 -44.08
N SER A 290 -5.41 -19.00 -45.05
CA SER A 290 -5.51 -17.90 -46.00
C SER A 290 -6.26 -16.71 -45.41
N VAL A 291 -5.85 -15.50 -45.78
CA VAL A 291 -6.57 -14.24 -45.53
C VAL A 291 -6.60 -13.46 -46.84
N TRP A 292 -7.71 -12.77 -47.09
CA TRP A 292 -7.84 -11.83 -48.19
C TRP A 292 -7.50 -10.41 -47.72
N ILE A 293 -6.42 -9.83 -48.26
CA ILE A 293 -5.99 -8.44 -48.00
C ILE A 293 -6.11 -7.53 -49.25
N GLY A 294 -6.69 -8.05 -50.32
CA GLY A 294 -6.62 -7.49 -51.68
C GLY A 294 -6.18 -8.56 -52.69
N GLU A 295 -5.42 -9.53 -52.21
CA GLU A 295 -5.14 -10.81 -52.86
C GLU A 295 -5.12 -11.98 -51.86
N ASP A 296 -5.00 -13.21 -52.37
CA ASP A 296 -4.98 -14.43 -51.57
C ASP A 296 -3.59 -14.72 -50.99
N VAL A 297 -3.38 -14.31 -49.74
CA VAL A 297 -2.15 -14.54 -48.95
C VAL A 297 -2.41 -15.50 -47.79
N TYR A 298 -1.35 -15.97 -47.15
CA TYR A 298 -1.40 -16.90 -46.03
C TYR A 298 -0.65 -16.34 -44.83
N VAL A 299 -1.13 -16.67 -43.64
CA VAL A 299 -0.58 -16.26 -42.36
C VAL A 299 -0.46 -17.47 -41.44
N HIS A 300 0.36 -17.34 -40.39
CA HIS A 300 0.39 -18.32 -39.30
C HIS A 300 -0.98 -18.37 -38.61
N SER A 301 -1.45 -19.56 -38.22
CA SER A 301 -2.81 -19.72 -37.64
C SER A 301 -3.03 -18.94 -36.35
N ASP A 302 -2.01 -18.83 -35.49
CA ASP A 302 -2.06 -18.02 -34.27
C ASP A 302 -2.26 -16.51 -34.55
N ASP A 303 -1.77 -16.03 -35.70
CA ASP A 303 -1.88 -14.62 -36.12
C ASP A 303 -3.08 -14.39 -37.04
N TRP A 304 -3.78 -15.44 -37.44
CA TRP A 304 -4.89 -15.34 -38.37
C TRP A 304 -6.06 -14.48 -37.86
N PRO A 305 -6.47 -14.53 -36.57
CA PRO A 305 -7.52 -13.66 -36.04
C PRO A 305 -7.21 -12.16 -36.21
N LEU A 306 -5.93 -11.77 -36.11
CA LEU A 306 -5.47 -10.38 -36.29
C LEU A 306 -5.79 -9.89 -37.70
N TYR A 307 -5.26 -10.56 -38.72
CA TYR A 307 -5.42 -10.14 -40.12
C TYR A 307 -6.83 -10.37 -40.66
N SER A 308 -7.51 -11.44 -40.22
CA SER A 308 -8.91 -11.68 -40.56
C SER A 308 -9.82 -10.57 -40.05
N SER A 309 -9.65 -10.14 -38.79
CA SER A 309 -10.43 -9.03 -38.20
C SER A 309 -10.13 -7.71 -38.90
N LEU A 310 -8.85 -7.40 -39.14
CA LEU A 310 -8.41 -6.17 -39.77
C LEU A 310 -8.99 -5.97 -41.18
N HIS A 311 -9.04 -7.06 -41.96
CA HIS A 311 -9.52 -7.03 -43.35
C HIS A 311 -10.94 -7.59 -43.50
N SER A 312 -11.67 -7.75 -42.39
CA SER A 312 -13.07 -8.15 -42.43
C SER A 312 -13.90 -7.03 -43.05
N ARG A 313 -14.64 -7.35 -44.11
CA ARG A 313 -15.55 -6.39 -44.76
C ARG A 313 -16.96 -6.66 -44.24
N LEU A 314 -17.69 -5.59 -43.94
CA LEU A 314 -19.12 -5.66 -43.65
C LEU A 314 -19.85 -6.30 -44.83
N HIS A 315 -20.14 -7.60 -44.69
CA HIS A 315 -20.94 -8.38 -45.64
C HIS A 315 -22.08 -9.01 -44.87
N THR A 316 -23.31 -8.68 -45.22
CA THR A 316 -24.48 -9.35 -44.67
C THR A 316 -24.76 -10.57 -45.55
N PRO A 317 -24.59 -11.82 -45.04
CA PRO A 317 -24.76 -13.01 -45.86
C PRO A 317 -26.18 -13.06 -46.43
N SER A 318 -26.28 -13.24 -47.75
CA SER A 318 -27.57 -13.56 -48.38
C SER A 318 -28.03 -14.96 -47.98
N VAL A 319 -29.29 -15.30 -48.25
CA VAL A 319 -29.85 -16.65 -47.98
C VAL A 319 -28.99 -17.76 -48.62
N VAL A 320 -28.42 -17.48 -49.79
CA VAL A 320 -27.57 -18.43 -50.53
C VAL A 320 -26.15 -18.48 -49.96
N ASP A 321 -25.63 -17.35 -49.47
CA ASP A 321 -24.35 -17.31 -48.75
C ASP A 321 -24.45 -18.13 -47.44
N GLY A 322 -25.56 -18.00 -46.72
CA GLY A 322 -25.86 -18.76 -45.50
C GLY A 322 -25.92 -20.27 -45.77
N ALA A 323 -26.63 -20.69 -46.82
CA ALA A 323 -26.68 -22.11 -47.20
C ALA A 323 -25.30 -22.71 -47.49
N LEU A 324 -24.40 -21.94 -48.12
CA LEU A 324 -23.02 -22.39 -48.34
C LEU A 324 -22.21 -22.45 -47.03
N MET A 325 -22.37 -21.45 -46.17
CA MET A 325 -21.70 -21.41 -44.86
C MET A 325 -22.14 -22.59 -43.96
N ASP A 326 -23.43 -22.94 -43.99
CA ASP A 326 -23.97 -24.12 -43.29
C ASP A 326 -23.32 -25.41 -43.77
N GLU A 327 -23.16 -25.61 -45.08
CA GLU A 327 -22.47 -26.78 -45.65
C GLU A 327 -20.98 -26.85 -45.26
N LEU A 328 -20.33 -25.70 -45.07
CA LEU A 328 -18.94 -25.61 -44.62
C LEU A 328 -18.77 -25.80 -43.10
N SER A 329 -19.86 -25.69 -42.33
CA SER A 329 -19.83 -25.94 -40.88
C SER A 329 -19.57 -27.42 -40.56
N ASP A 330 -19.99 -28.33 -41.45
CA ASP A 330 -19.77 -29.79 -41.35
C ASP A 330 -18.33 -30.23 -41.73
N GLY A 331 -17.50 -29.32 -42.26
CA GLY A 331 -16.10 -29.56 -42.57
C GLY A 331 -15.64 -29.06 -43.95
N PRO A 332 -14.36 -29.27 -44.31
CA PRO A 332 -13.76 -28.68 -45.50
C PRO A 332 -14.26 -29.29 -46.82
N LEU A 333 -14.79 -28.46 -47.72
CA LEU A 333 -15.32 -28.87 -49.02
C LEU A 333 -14.60 -28.20 -50.20
N ASP A 334 -14.48 -28.92 -51.33
CA ASP A 334 -14.05 -28.32 -52.60
C ASP A 334 -15.25 -27.78 -53.41
N ILE A 335 -14.98 -26.94 -54.40
CA ILE A 335 -16.01 -26.32 -55.25
C ILE A 335 -16.90 -27.37 -55.95
N SER A 336 -16.36 -28.52 -56.34
CA SER A 336 -17.16 -29.57 -57.01
C SER A 336 -18.10 -30.30 -56.04
N MET A 337 -17.71 -30.42 -54.77
CA MET A 337 -18.59 -30.93 -53.72
C MET A 337 -19.68 -29.91 -53.38
N LEU A 338 -19.33 -28.63 -53.27
CA LEU A 338 -20.29 -27.55 -53.02
C LEU A 338 -21.35 -27.44 -54.12
N ILE A 339 -20.95 -27.55 -55.39
CA ILE A 339 -21.89 -27.60 -56.53
C ILE A 339 -22.91 -28.75 -56.38
N LYS A 340 -22.44 -29.93 -55.97
CA LYS A 340 -23.32 -31.11 -55.81
C LYS A 340 -24.27 -30.99 -54.63
N ARG A 341 -23.87 -30.30 -53.56
CA ARG A 341 -24.69 -30.16 -52.35
C ARG A 341 -25.71 -29.03 -52.44
N LEU A 342 -25.33 -27.92 -53.07
CA LEU A 342 -26.17 -26.72 -53.15
C LEU A 342 -27.10 -26.69 -54.38
N ASP A 343 -26.91 -27.61 -55.35
CA ASP A 343 -27.66 -27.66 -56.61
C ASP A 343 -27.63 -26.33 -57.41
N LEU A 344 -26.47 -25.65 -57.38
CA LEU A 344 -26.23 -24.38 -58.04
C LEU A 344 -25.30 -24.50 -59.25
N GLY A 345 -25.37 -23.52 -60.15
CA GLY A 345 -24.45 -23.39 -61.27
C GLY A 345 -22.99 -23.25 -60.81
N LYS A 346 -22.07 -23.79 -61.61
CA LYS A 346 -20.61 -23.74 -61.31
C LYS A 346 -20.09 -22.32 -61.11
N ASP A 347 -20.58 -21.37 -61.90
CA ASP A 347 -20.14 -19.98 -61.83
C ASP A 347 -20.77 -19.27 -60.63
N ASP A 348 -22.01 -19.59 -60.28
CA ASP A 348 -22.67 -19.06 -59.08
C ASP A 348 -21.95 -19.46 -57.79
N VAL A 349 -21.59 -20.74 -57.64
CA VAL A 349 -20.85 -21.23 -56.46
C VAL A 349 -19.47 -20.57 -56.37
N LYS A 350 -18.77 -20.40 -57.50
CA LYS A 350 -17.47 -19.71 -57.52
C LYS A 350 -17.60 -18.26 -57.08
N ASP A 351 -18.63 -17.56 -57.55
CA ASP A 351 -18.86 -16.16 -57.21
C ASP A 351 -19.23 -16.00 -55.73
N ILE A 352 -20.02 -16.92 -55.17
CA ILE A 352 -20.35 -16.95 -53.73
C ILE A 352 -19.09 -17.20 -52.89
N VAL A 353 -18.33 -18.25 -53.20
CA VAL A 353 -17.09 -18.57 -52.47
C VAL A 353 -16.11 -17.40 -52.53
N LYS A 354 -15.94 -16.79 -53.70
CA LYS A 354 -15.06 -15.63 -53.86
C LYS A 354 -15.55 -14.41 -53.06
N ARG A 355 -16.86 -14.17 -53.00
CA ARG A 355 -17.44 -13.08 -52.19
C ARG A 355 -17.20 -13.31 -50.70
N LEU A 356 -17.40 -14.53 -50.22
CA LEU A 356 -17.17 -14.92 -48.81
C LEU A 356 -15.68 -14.92 -48.44
N GLU A 357 -14.80 -15.30 -49.36
CA GLU A 357 -13.34 -15.21 -49.21
C GLU A 357 -12.87 -13.76 -49.12
N ILE A 358 -13.42 -12.85 -49.96
CA ILE A 358 -13.15 -11.39 -49.89
C ILE A 358 -13.62 -10.78 -48.57
N ALA A 359 -14.71 -11.31 -47.98
CA ALA A 359 -15.21 -10.89 -46.68
C ALA A 359 -14.49 -11.58 -45.50
N ASN A 360 -13.50 -12.45 -45.76
CA ASN A 360 -12.80 -13.28 -44.77
C ASN A 360 -13.74 -14.19 -43.92
N LEU A 361 -14.95 -14.48 -44.40
CA LEU A 361 -15.91 -15.40 -43.76
C LEU A 361 -15.62 -16.88 -44.07
N VAL A 362 -14.85 -17.13 -45.12
CA VAL A 362 -14.40 -18.46 -45.55
C VAL A 362 -12.91 -18.36 -45.90
N HIS A 363 -12.14 -19.39 -45.52
CA HIS A 363 -10.72 -19.47 -45.85
C HIS A 363 -10.38 -20.82 -46.49
N ARG A 364 -9.24 -20.89 -47.18
CA ARG A 364 -8.69 -22.14 -47.71
C ARG A 364 -8.08 -22.97 -46.60
N SER A 365 -8.35 -24.27 -46.57
CA SER A 365 -7.95 -25.18 -45.49
C SER A 365 -7.19 -26.42 -45.96
N GLY A 366 -7.07 -26.63 -47.27
CA GLY A 366 -6.29 -27.73 -47.82
C GLY A 366 -6.32 -27.78 -49.34
N ILE A 367 -5.52 -28.69 -49.91
CA ILE A 367 -5.53 -29.01 -51.34
C ILE A 367 -5.74 -30.51 -51.51
N ARG A 368 -6.78 -30.91 -52.26
CA ARG A 368 -7.09 -32.31 -52.58
C ARG A 368 -7.27 -32.48 -54.08
N GLY A 369 -6.47 -33.35 -54.70
CA GLY A 369 -6.53 -33.57 -56.15
C GLY A 369 -6.26 -32.31 -56.99
N GLY A 370 -5.40 -31.41 -56.51
CA GLY A 370 -5.07 -30.14 -57.16
C GLY A 370 -6.14 -29.05 -57.03
N ARG A 371 -7.13 -29.21 -56.15
CA ARG A 371 -8.20 -28.24 -55.89
C ARG A 371 -8.18 -27.79 -54.43
N PHE A 372 -8.39 -26.50 -54.20
CA PHE A 372 -8.51 -25.95 -52.84
C PHE A 372 -9.82 -26.43 -52.19
N GLN A 373 -9.69 -26.76 -50.90
CA GLN A 373 -10.81 -26.94 -49.99
C GLN A 373 -10.99 -25.68 -49.14
N TYR A 374 -12.22 -25.39 -48.78
CA TYR A 374 -12.63 -24.19 -48.05
C TYR A 374 -13.26 -24.57 -46.71
N SER A 375 -13.09 -23.73 -45.71
CA SER A 375 -13.65 -23.88 -44.36
C SER A 375 -14.18 -22.56 -43.82
N LEU A 376 -15.12 -22.64 -42.87
CA LEU A 376 -15.70 -21.48 -42.22
C LEU A 376 -14.70 -20.78 -41.28
N SER A 377 -14.71 -19.46 -41.31
CA SER A 377 -13.94 -18.61 -40.40
C SER A 377 -14.62 -18.50 -39.03
N THR A 378 -13.99 -19.00 -37.95
CA THR A 378 -14.51 -18.87 -36.57
C THR A 378 -13.42 -18.38 -35.61
N HIS A 379 -13.57 -17.18 -35.05
CA HIS A 379 -12.76 -16.65 -33.95
C HIS A 379 -13.52 -15.52 -33.20
N ASP A 380 -13.11 -15.21 -31.98
CA ASP A 380 -13.64 -14.05 -31.24
C ASP A 380 -13.18 -12.74 -31.91
N PRO A 381 -14.06 -11.75 -32.12
CA PRO A 381 -13.69 -10.52 -32.80
C PRO A 381 -12.62 -9.76 -32.02
N VAL A 382 -11.54 -9.39 -32.72
CA VAL A 382 -10.46 -8.55 -32.17
C VAL A 382 -10.73 -7.10 -32.58
N GLU A 383 -10.44 -6.16 -31.68
CA GLU A 383 -10.62 -4.73 -31.91
C GLU A 383 -9.76 -4.24 -33.09
N ILE A 384 -10.35 -3.46 -34.01
CA ILE A 384 -9.75 -3.15 -35.32
C ILE A 384 -8.56 -2.20 -35.18
N ASP A 385 -8.62 -1.22 -34.26
CA ASP A 385 -7.51 -0.29 -34.05
C ASP A 385 -6.28 -1.04 -33.50
N ASP A 386 -6.49 -1.94 -32.55
CA ASP A 386 -5.44 -2.83 -32.02
C ASP A 386 -4.85 -3.73 -33.12
N CYS A 387 -5.70 -4.23 -34.03
CA CYS A 387 -5.24 -5.01 -35.17
C CYS A 387 -4.36 -4.19 -36.13
N ALA A 388 -4.82 -2.99 -36.50
CA ALA A 388 -4.08 -2.08 -37.38
C ALA A 388 -2.73 -1.72 -36.77
N ARG A 389 -2.68 -1.43 -35.47
CA ARG A 389 -1.45 -1.09 -34.75
C ARG A 389 -0.43 -2.23 -34.76
N GLU A 390 -0.86 -3.46 -34.46
CA GLU A 390 0.04 -4.63 -34.47
C GLU A 390 0.51 -4.95 -35.90
N ALA A 391 -0.38 -4.88 -36.90
CA ALA A 391 -0.03 -5.13 -38.30
C ALA A 391 0.99 -4.09 -38.83
N VAL A 392 0.77 -2.79 -38.59
CA VAL A 392 1.70 -1.71 -38.95
C VAL A 392 3.06 -1.90 -38.28
N MET A 393 3.08 -2.22 -36.98
CA MET A 393 4.33 -2.43 -36.24
C MET A 393 5.12 -3.63 -36.79
N ARG A 394 4.46 -4.75 -37.10
CA ARG A 394 5.10 -5.93 -37.70
C ARG A 394 5.67 -5.61 -39.08
N HIS A 395 4.91 -4.87 -39.88
CA HIS A 395 5.35 -4.47 -41.23
C HIS A 395 6.59 -3.57 -41.19
N LEU A 396 6.58 -2.55 -40.33
CA LEU A 396 7.73 -1.66 -40.11
C LEU A 396 8.98 -2.38 -39.59
N ALA A 397 8.85 -3.54 -38.94
CA ALA A 397 10.01 -4.27 -38.43
C ALA A 397 10.94 -4.80 -39.54
N TYR A 398 10.42 -4.96 -40.76
CA TYR A 398 11.11 -5.60 -41.88
C TYR A 398 11.18 -4.75 -43.14
N HIS A 399 10.19 -3.88 -43.38
CA HIS A 399 10.08 -3.12 -44.62
C HIS A 399 10.40 -1.63 -44.45
N ALA A 400 10.65 -1.16 -43.22
CA ALA A 400 11.00 0.22 -42.98
C ALA A 400 12.33 0.61 -43.68
N PRO A 401 12.54 1.91 -43.95
CA PRO A 401 11.64 3.03 -43.71
C PRO A 401 10.56 3.19 -44.80
N LEU A 402 9.31 3.42 -44.38
CA LEU A 402 8.15 3.55 -45.28
C LEU A 402 7.36 4.84 -45.02
N SER A 403 6.67 5.35 -46.04
CA SER A 403 5.71 6.45 -45.89
C SER A 403 4.33 5.95 -45.42
N ILE A 404 3.42 6.85 -45.01
CA ILE A 404 2.04 6.47 -44.63
C ILE A 404 1.32 5.78 -45.78
N GLU A 405 1.51 6.29 -47.01
CA GLU A 405 0.88 5.76 -48.22
C GLU A 405 1.35 4.32 -48.49
N ASP A 406 2.66 4.07 -48.40
CA ASP A 406 3.24 2.74 -48.61
C ASP A 406 2.77 1.74 -47.53
N ILE A 407 2.75 2.15 -46.26
CA ILE A 407 2.29 1.31 -45.15
C ILE A 407 0.82 0.97 -45.33
N ALA A 408 -0.03 1.95 -45.63
CA ALA A 408 -1.46 1.74 -45.83
C ALA A 408 -1.73 0.77 -47.00
N TYR A 409 -0.99 0.93 -48.11
CA TYR A 409 -1.11 0.07 -49.27
C TYR A 409 -0.67 -1.37 -48.99
N GLU A 410 0.52 -1.56 -48.39
CA GLU A 410 1.11 -2.88 -48.18
C GLU A 410 0.45 -3.66 -47.04
N VAL A 411 0.06 -2.97 -45.95
CA VAL A 411 -0.68 -3.60 -44.85
C VAL A 411 -2.14 -3.84 -45.22
N GLY A 412 -2.71 -3.07 -46.16
CA GLY A 412 -4.10 -3.20 -46.61
C GLY A 412 -5.10 -2.44 -45.72
N THR A 413 -4.68 -1.31 -45.16
CA THR A 413 -5.46 -0.41 -44.29
C THR A 413 -5.73 0.93 -44.99
N SER A 414 -6.66 1.75 -44.47
CA SER A 414 -6.80 3.13 -44.95
C SER A 414 -5.66 4.01 -44.43
N GLU A 415 -5.34 5.10 -45.14
CA GLU A 415 -4.37 6.09 -44.66
C GLU A 415 -4.76 6.65 -43.29
N GLU A 416 -6.05 6.91 -43.06
CA GLU A 416 -6.56 7.40 -41.77
C GLU A 416 -6.35 6.40 -40.62
N ALA A 417 -6.63 5.11 -40.84
CA ALA A 417 -6.39 4.07 -39.85
C ALA A 417 -4.88 3.88 -39.58
N THR A 418 -4.07 3.98 -40.64
CA THR A 418 -2.60 3.88 -40.56
C THR A 418 -2.01 5.06 -39.80
N GLU A 419 -2.48 6.28 -40.07
CA GLU A 419 -2.06 7.49 -39.35
C GLU A 419 -2.45 7.40 -37.86
N LYS A 420 -3.67 6.93 -37.56
CA LYS A 420 -4.12 6.71 -36.18
C LYS A 420 -3.24 5.67 -35.46
N ALA A 421 -2.92 4.56 -36.11
CA ALA A 421 -2.02 3.54 -35.60
C ALA A 421 -0.60 4.11 -35.34
N LEU A 422 -0.03 4.84 -36.31
CA LEU A 422 1.28 5.47 -36.18
C LEU A 422 1.31 6.54 -35.09
N ARG A 423 0.27 7.37 -34.95
CA ARG A 423 0.14 8.33 -33.85
C ARG A 423 0.16 7.63 -32.48
N SER A 424 -0.55 6.51 -32.35
CA SER A 424 -0.52 5.69 -31.13
C SER A 424 0.88 5.13 -30.84
N LEU A 425 1.57 4.63 -31.88
CA LEU A 425 2.93 4.07 -31.74
C LEU A 425 3.99 5.14 -31.46
N LEU A 426 3.86 6.34 -32.04
CA LEU A 426 4.70 7.50 -31.76
C LEU A 426 4.53 7.97 -30.32
N ALA A 427 3.29 8.04 -29.83
CA ALA A 427 3.01 8.41 -28.44
C ALA A 427 3.60 7.41 -27.43
N LYS A 428 3.78 6.15 -27.84
CA LYS A 428 4.45 5.09 -27.05
C LYS A 428 5.95 4.98 -27.31
N GLU A 429 6.54 5.86 -28.13
CA GLU A 429 7.95 5.84 -28.54
C GLU A 429 8.41 4.52 -29.21
N LEU A 430 7.48 3.74 -29.77
CA LEU A 430 7.78 2.48 -30.46
C LEU A 430 8.20 2.71 -31.92
N VAL A 431 7.80 3.84 -32.50
CA VAL A 431 8.07 4.26 -33.88
C VAL A 431 8.70 5.65 -33.86
N VAL A 432 9.58 5.93 -34.82
CA VAL A 432 10.18 7.24 -35.07
C VAL A 432 9.78 7.70 -36.46
N SER A 433 9.49 8.99 -36.60
CA SER A 433 9.23 9.62 -37.89
C SER A 433 10.36 10.55 -38.30
N GLY A 434 10.75 10.55 -39.58
CA GLY A 434 11.81 11.41 -40.09
C GLY A 434 12.04 11.25 -41.60
N ARG A 435 13.03 11.97 -42.13
CA ARG A 435 13.58 11.73 -43.47
C ARG A 435 14.85 10.89 -43.31
N PHE A 436 14.70 9.57 -43.42
CA PHE A 436 15.78 8.63 -43.16
C PHE A 436 16.64 8.40 -44.40
N VAL A 437 15.99 8.26 -45.56
CA VAL A 437 16.60 8.00 -46.88
C VAL A 437 16.01 8.91 -47.96
N ILE A 438 16.62 8.89 -49.16
CA ILE A 438 16.27 9.74 -50.31
C ILE A 438 14.77 9.67 -50.64
N GLY A 439 14.04 10.75 -50.44
CA GLY A 439 12.58 10.84 -50.68
C GLY A 439 11.96 12.17 -50.23
N GLU A 440 10.89 12.60 -50.91
CA GLU A 440 10.18 13.86 -50.60
C GLU A 440 9.29 13.75 -49.34
N GLN A 441 8.82 12.54 -49.03
CA GLN A 441 7.81 12.26 -48.01
C GLN A 441 8.40 11.90 -46.63
N GLN A 442 7.58 12.06 -45.58
CA GLN A 442 7.93 11.65 -44.21
C GLN A 442 7.87 10.13 -44.09
N GLN A 443 8.93 9.54 -43.53
CA GLN A 443 9.07 8.10 -43.37
C GLN A 443 9.01 7.69 -41.90
N PHE A 444 8.69 6.42 -41.67
CA PHE A 444 8.54 5.83 -40.35
C PHE A 444 9.39 4.55 -40.24
N MET A 445 9.99 4.32 -39.09
CA MET A 445 10.68 3.08 -38.73
C MET A 445 10.51 2.80 -37.24
N LEU A 446 10.71 1.55 -36.82
CA LEU A 446 10.68 1.24 -35.39
C LEU A 446 11.82 1.98 -34.66
N ALA A 447 11.55 2.43 -33.44
CA ALA A 447 12.54 3.13 -32.62
C ALA A 447 13.80 2.29 -32.36
N ARG A 448 13.63 0.99 -32.12
CA ARG A 448 14.76 0.05 -31.96
C ARG A 448 15.65 -0.03 -33.21
N ASP A 449 15.06 0.10 -34.40
CA ASP A 449 15.76 -0.03 -35.68
C ASP A 449 16.50 1.28 -36.01
N TYR A 450 15.83 2.41 -35.77
CA TYR A 450 16.45 3.73 -35.81
C TYR A 450 17.69 3.81 -34.91
N LEU A 451 17.56 3.33 -33.68
CA LEU A 451 18.65 3.33 -32.71
C LEU A 451 19.78 2.35 -33.06
N ALA A 452 19.45 1.19 -33.61
CA ALA A 452 20.45 0.24 -34.10
C ALA A 452 21.25 0.82 -35.27
N LEU A 453 20.61 1.57 -36.17
CA LEU A 453 21.29 2.28 -37.26
C LEU A 453 22.19 3.43 -36.76
N LEU A 454 21.85 4.07 -35.63
CA LEU A 454 22.69 5.07 -34.98
C LEU A 454 23.88 4.47 -34.20
N SER A 455 23.73 3.26 -33.67
CA SER A 455 24.68 2.62 -32.76
C SER A 455 25.57 1.60 -33.50
N LYS A 456 26.86 1.89 -33.63
CA LYS A 456 27.82 0.96 -34.28
C LYS A 456 28.38 -0.13 -33.35
N GLU A 457 28.24 -0.03 -32.02
CA GLU A 457 28.99 -0.89 -31.08
C GLU A 457 28.23 -1.37 -29.82
N ARG A 458 27.07 -0.81 -29.47
CA ARG A 458 26.35 -1.17 -28.21
C ARG A 458 24.96 -1.77 -28.46
N PRO A 459 24.52 -2.73 -27.63
CA PRO A 459 23.13 -3.21 -27.65
C PRO A 459 22.17 -2.07 -27.35
N VAL A 460 21.15 -1.92 -28.19
CA VAL A 460 20.13 -0.87 -28.04
C VAL A 460 18.75 -1.48 -27.88
N PHE A 461 17.98 -0.95 -26.95
CA PHE A 461 16.62 -1.38 -26.66
C PHE A 461 15.68 -0.16 -26.58
N ASP A 462 14.44 -0.33 -26.99
CA ASP A 462 13.38 0.65 -26.71
C ASP A 462 12.96 0.58 -25.23
N ARG A 463 12.30 1.64 -24.74
CA ARG A 463 11.87 1.74 -23.33
C ARG A 463 10.89 0.64 -22.95
N GLU A 464 9.99 0.25 -23.85
CA GLU A 464 8.96 -0.76 -23.59
C GLU A 464 9.56 -2.15 -23.37
N THR A 465 10.53 -2.53 -24.20
CA THR A 465 11.27 -3.80 -24.06
C THR A 465 11.99 -3.88 -22.72
N VAL A 466 12.67 -2.80 -22.31
CA VAL A 466 13.35 -2.73 -21.00
C VAL A 466 12.34 -2.77 -19.85
N ARG A 467 11.22 -2.05 -19.96
CA ARG A 467 10.14 -2.05 -18.96
C ARG A 467 9.58 -3.45 -18.74
N SER A 468 9.21 -4.15 -19.82
CA SER A 468 8.70 -5.53 -19.78
C SER A 468 9.72 -6.52 -19.19
N TYR A 469 11.00 -6.34 -19.49
CA TYR A 469 12.07 -7.13 -18.88
C TYR A 469 12.12 -6.93 -17.36
N VAL A 470 12.17 -5.67 -16.90
CA VAL A 470 12.19 -5.32 -15.47
C VAL A 470 10.95 -5.85 -14.76
N GLU A 471 9.76 -5.71 -15.33
CA GLU A 471 8.51 -6.28 -14.79
C GLU A 471 8.62 -7.79 -14.58
N SER A 472 9.07 -8.53 -15.59
CA SER A 472 9.24 -9.99 -15.48
C SER A 472 10.27 -10.40 -14.42
N LYS A 473 11.27 -9.54 -14.20
CA LYS A 473 12.33 -9.77 -13.23
C LYS A 473 11.86 -9.47 -11.80
N LEU A 474 11.03 -8.44 -11.61
CA LEU A 474 10.52 -8.03 -10.31
C LEU A 474 9.29 -8.85 -9.87
N LEU A 475 8.47 -9.31 -10.82
CA LEU A 475 7.20 -10.00 -10.55
C LEU A 475 7.25 -11.50 -10.87
N GLY A 476 8.43 -12.02 -11.21
CA GLY A 476 8.65 -13.44 -11.45
C GLY A 476 8.49 -14.29 -10.18
N ASP A 477 8.16 -15.57 -10.38
CA ASP A 477 7.99 -16.53 -9.28
C ASP A 477 9.31 -16.78 -8.53
N ILE A 478 9.20 -16.93 -7.21
CA ILE A 478 10.31 -17.29 -6.30
C ILE A 478 9.85 -18.49 -5.46
N HIS A 479 10.75 -19.42 -5.17
CA HIS A 479 10.40 -20.67 -4.49
C HIS A 479 10.57 -20.62 -2.97
N SER A 480 11.41 -19.72 -2.45
CA SER A 480 11.63 -19.60 -1.00
C SER A 480 11.97 -18.17 -0.55
N ALA A 481 11.77 -17.89 0.75
CA ALA A 481 12.17 -16.62 1.34
C ALA A 481 13.70 -16.39 1.28
N ARG A 482 14.51 -17.45 1.34
CA ARG A 482 15.97 -17.34 1.18
C ARG A 482 16.35 -16.94 -0.25
N GLU A 483 15.76 -17.58 -1.26
CA GLU A 483 15.98 -17.23 -2.67
C GLU A 483 15.57 -15.77 -2.96
N PHE A 484 14.50 -15.28 -2.30
CA PHE A 484 14.13 -13.88 -2.36
C PHE A 484 15.29 -12.97 -1.91
N PHE A 485 15.90 -13.22 -0.74
CA PHE A 485 17.02 -12.40 -0.26
C PHE A 485 18.28 -12.56 -1.12
N GLU A 486 18.52 -13.75 -1.66
CA GLU A 486 19.65 -13.98 -2.57
C GLU A 486 19.53 -13.08 -3.82
N ARG A 487 18.31 -12.93 -4.34
CA ARG A 487 17.98 -12.12 -5.52
C ARG A 487 17.87 -10.61 -5.24
N PHE A 488 17.13 -10.21 -4.20
CA PHE A 488 16.77 -8.81 -3.93
C PHE A 488 17.61 -8.15 -2.83
N GLY A 489 18.27 -8.96 -1.99
CA GLY A 489 19.17 -8.52 -0.91
C GLY A 489 18.47 -8.07 0.37
N ASP A 490 17.49 -7.17 0.25
CA ASP A 490 16.76 -6.62 1.39
C ASP A 490 15.26 -6.46 1.13
N VAL A 491 14.47 -6.39 2.21
CA VAL A 491 13.03 -6.14 2.10
C VAL A 491 12.51 -5.31 3.26
N GLY A 492 11.54 -4.44 2.99
CA GLY A 492 10.89 -3.60 4.00
C GLY A 492 9.85 -4.35 4.82
N MET A 493 8.99 -5.13 4.15
CA MET A 493 7.90 -5.86 4.80
C MET A 493 7.88 -7.33 4.40
N PRO A 494 7.56 -8.26 5.32
CA PRO A 494 7.36 -9.68 4.98
C PRO A 494 6.27 -9.91 3.93
N TYR A 495 5.30 -8.99 3.84
CA TYR A 495 4.26 -8.98 2.81
C TYR A 495 4.86 -8.96 1.39
N ASP A 496 5.91 -8.16 1.15
CA ASP A 496 6.54 -8.05 -0.17
C ASP A 496 7.21 -9.36 -0.61
N ILE A 497 7.61 -10.20 0.37
CA ILE A 497 8.09 -11.56 0.14
C ILE A 497 6.90 -12.46 -0.22
N ALA A 498 5.81 -12.39 0.55
CA ALA A 498 4.63 -13.24 0.37
C ALA A 498 3.97 -13.09 -1.00
N VAL A 499 3.96 -11.89 -1.56
CA VAL A 499 3.41 -11.60 -2.91
C VAL A 499 4.22 -12.28 -4.04
N ARG A 500 5.48 -12.69 -3.77
CA ARG A 500 6.40 -13.26 -4.78
C ARG A 500 6.80 -14.71 -4.52
N VAL A 501 6.81 -15.14 -3.26
CA VAL A 501 7.22 -16.48 -2.86
C VAL A 501 6.00 -17.40 -2.79
N ARG A 502 5.96 -18.40 -3.67
CA ARG A 502 4.87 -19.39 -3.66
C ARG A 502 4.87 -20.19 -2.35
N GLY A 503 3.74 -20.21 -1.65
CA GLY A 503 3.59 -20.95 -0.40
C GLY A 503 4.33 -20.33 0.79
N PHE A 504 4.60 -19.01 0.75
CA PHE A 504 5.24 -18.29 1.85
C PHE A 504 4.57 -18.58 3.21
N SER A 505 5.39 -18.96 4.20
CA SER A 505 4.96 -19.19 5.58
C SER A 505 5.59 -18.17 6.52
N ILE A 506 4.74 -17.40 7.21
CA ILE A 506 5.21 -16.45 8.23
C ILE A 506 5.86 -17.15 9.44
N GLU A 507 5.44 -18.39 9.72
CA GLU A 507 6.02 -19.21 10.79
C GLU A 507 7.44 -19.64 10.44
N GLU A 508 7.66 -20.06 9.19
CA GLU A 508 9.00 -20.40 8.69
C GLU A 508 9.91 -19.17 8.70
N PHE A 509 9.43 -18.03 8.20
CA PHE A 509 10.15 -16.76 8.22
C PHE A 509 10.48 -16.30 9.65
N GLY A 510 9.53 -16.45 10.58
CA GLY A 510 9.76 -16.22 12.01
C GLY A 510 10.82 -17.16 12.58
N GLY A 511 10.81 -18.43 12.19
CA GLY A 511 11.83 -19.41 12.55
C GLY A 511 13.22 -19.06 12.02
N MET A 512 13.33 -18.50 10.82
CA MET A 512 14.61 -17.97 10.30
C MET A 512 15.15 -16.84 11.19
N ARG A 513 14.26 -15.94 11.66
CA ARG A 513 14.64 -14.87 12.59
C ARG A 513 15.06 -15.41 13.96
N ASP A 514 14.32 -16.37 14.51
CA ASP A 514 14.64 -17.03 15.78
C ASP A 514 16.00 -17.74 15.73
N ARG A 515 16.34 -18.37 14.59
CA ARG A 515 17.65 -18.99 14.35
C ARG A 515 18.77 -17.98 14.05
N GLY A 516 18.44 -16.69 13.90
CA GLY A 516 19.39 -15.64 13.57
C GLY A 516 19.88 -15.65 12.12
N GLU A 517 19.16 -16.32 11.21
CA GLU A 517 19.47 -16.33 9.77
C GLU A 517 19.07 -15.02 9.08
N VAL A 518 18.03 -14.37 9.60
CA VAL A 518 17.51 -13.07 9.12
C VAL A 518 17.51 -12.07 10.27
N VAL A 519 18.12 -10.91 10.05
CA VAL A 519 18.17 -9.82 11.02
C VAL A 519 17.32 -8.64 10.56
N LEU A 520 16.66 -7.98 11.52
CA LEU A 520 15.90 -6.75 11.28
C LEU A 520 16.68 -5.58 11.87
N GLY A 521 17.06 -4.63 11.03
CA GLY A 521 17.90 -3.50 11.42
C GLY A 521 17.80 -2.36 10.42
N ARG A 522 18.53 -1.28 10.70
CA ARG A 522 18.61 -0.13 9.81
C ARG A 522 19.84 -0.31 8.92
N PHE A 523 19.60 -0.55 7.64
CA PHE A 523 20.66 -0.87 6.66
C PHE A 523 20.68 0.19 5.55
N VAL A 524 20.09 -0.12 4.39
CA VAL A 524 20.09 0.72 3.18
C VAL A 524 19.63 2.14 3.49
N ARG A 525 20.59 3.08 3.54
CA ARG A 525 20.38 4.51 3.88
C ARG A 525 19.62 4.73 5.20
N GLY A 526 19.85 3.87 6.19
CA GLY A 526 19.17 3.95 7.50
C GLY A 526 17.66 3.61 7.41
N ARG A 527 17.21 2.91 6.37
CA ARG A 527 15.85 2.33 6.31
C ARG A 527 15.80 1.03 7.10
N LEU A 528 14.69 0.79 7.76
CA LEU A 528 14.45 -0.46 8.49
C LEU A 528 14.20 -1.57 7.46
N ARG A 529 15.06 -2.59 7.44
CA ARG A 529 15.04 -3.67 6.46
C ARG A 529 15.36 -5.01 7.12
N TYR A 530 14.77 -6.07 6.57
CA TYR A 530 15.23 -7.43 6.78
C TYR A 530 16.36 -7.74 5.82
N VAL A 531 17.42 -8.38 6.30
CA VAL A 531 18.55 -8.87 5.49
C VAL A 531 19.02 -10.22 6.04
N LEU A 532 19.70 -11.00 5.21
CA LEU A 532 20.40 -12.20 5.68
C LEU A 532 21.54 -11.82 6.62
N ALA A 533 21.67 -12.52 7.75
CA ALA A 533 22.65 -12.23 8.76
C ALA A 533 24.09 -12.31 8.24
N GLU A 534 24.36 -13.25 7.32
CA GLU A 534 25.66 -13.43 6.67
C GLU A 534 26.03 -12.26 5.72
N GLU A 535 25.04 -11.51 5.26
CA GLU A 535 25.22 -10.38 4.33
C GLU A 535 25.21 -9.02 5.06
N ALA A 536 24.73 -8.99 6.32
CA ALA A 536 24.58 -7.77 7.11
C ALA A 536 25.89 -6.97 7.23
N GLN A 537 27.05 -7.65 7.33
CA GLN A 537 28.37 -7.00 7.42
C GLN A 537 28.69 -6.10 6.21
N TYR A 538 28.25 -6.49 5.00
CA TYR A 538 28.51 -5.72 3.77
C TYR A 538 27.60 -4.49 3.69
N TYR A 539 26.32 -4.63 4.05
CA TYR A 539 25.41 -3.48 4.14
C TYR A 539 25.89 -2.46 5.17
N LEU A 540 26.36 -2.94 6.33
CA LEU A 540 26.96 -2.07 7.34
C LEU A 540 28.25 -1.43 6.83
N GLY A 541 29.09 -2.14 6.08
CA GLY A 541 30.31 -1.58 5.45
C GLY A 541 30.04 -0.41 4.51
N VAL A 542 28.94 -0.49 3.74
CA VAL A 542 28.53 0.59 2.84
C VAL A 542 27.95 1.78 3.61
N PHE A 543 27.02 1.54 4.54
CA PHE A 543 26.15 2.58 5.10
C PHE A 543 26.47 3.04 6.54
N ARG A 544 27.20 2.26 7.35
CA ARG A 544 27.57 2.65 8.73
C ARG A 544 28.76 3.61 8.70
N ARG A 545 28.47 4.91 8.55
CA ARG A 545 29.49 5.98 8.52
C ARG A 545 29.31 6.98 9.67
N GLY A 546 30.44 7.59 10.07
CA GLY A 546 30.50 8.70 11.03
C GLY A 546 31.03 8.29 12.40
N ARG A 547 31.75 9.21 13.06
CA ARG A 547 32.24 9.00 14.43
C ARG A 547 31.08 9.06 15.41
N LEU A 548 31.12 8.20 16.42
CA LEU A 548 30.15 8.25 17.51
C LEU A 548 30.36 9.50 18.37
N SER A 549 29.26 10.16 18.71
CA SER A 549 29.26 11.24 19.70
C SER A 549 29.52 10.69 21.11
N LYS A 550 29.80 11.59 22.07
CA LYS A 550 29.94 11.21 23.49
C LYS A 550 28.67 10.57 24.05
N TYR A 551 27.50 11.10 23.68
CA TYR A 551 26.21 10.56 24.12
C TYR A 551 25.89 9.23 23.44
N GLU A 552 26.14 9.12 22.13
CA GLU A 552 25.96 7.86 21.39
C GLU A 552 26.83 6.74 21.98
N SER A 553 28.10 7.04 22.29
CA SER A 553 28.99 6.08 22.95
C SER A 553 28.54 5.68 24.35
N ALA A 554 27.91 6.60 25.10
CA ALA A 554 27.39 6.30 26.43
C ALA A 554 26.13 5.42 26.36
N ILE A 555 25.22 5.71 25.43
CA ILE A 555 24.02 4.91 25.19
C ILE A 555 24.40 3.50 24.77
N LEU A 556 25.33 3.35 23.83
CA LEU A 556 25.77 2.04 23.35
C LEU A 556 26.35 1.19 24.49
N LYS A 557 27.23 1.77 25.33
CA LYS A 557 27.79 1.10 26.51
C LYS A 557 26.75 0.72 27.56
N ALA A 558 25.72 1.56 27.74
CA ALA A 558 24.62 1.25 28.65
C ALA A 558 23.80 0.06 28.12
N ALA A 559 23.48 0.06 26.84
CA ALA A 559 22.79 -1.05 26.17
C ALA A 559 23.61 -2.35 26.17
N GLU A 560 24.93 -2.29 25.94
CA GLU A 560 25.83 -3.45 26.03
C GLU A 560 25.82 -4.09 27.42
N ARG A 561 25.77 -3.28 28.48
CA ARG A 561 25.72 -3.77 29.87
C ARG A 561 24.36 -4.34 30.25
N LEU A 562 23.29 -3.70 29.78
CA LEU A 562 21.92 -4.12 30.04
C LEU A 562 21.59 -5.43 29.31
N GLY A 563 22.11 -5.60 28.09
CA GLY A 563 21.65 -6.62 27.16
C GLY A 563 20.42 -6.16 26.36
N PRO A 564 19.72 -7.07 25.67
CA PRO A 564 18.53 -6.74 24.89
C PRO A 564 17.45 -6.07 25.76
N GLY A 565 16.93 -4.93 25.29
CA GLY A 565 15.98 -4.14 26.07
C GLY A 565 15.16 -3.19 25.22
N THR A 566 14.05 -2.71 25.78
CA THR A 566 13.22 -1.65 25.19
C THR A 566 13.92 -0.30 25.26
N TYR A 567 13.45 0.66 24.46
CA TYR A 567 13.93 2.05 24.55
C TYR A 567 13.87 2.61 25.98
N GLN A 568 12.82 2.29 26.75
CA GLN A 568 12.65 2.76 28.12
C GLN A 568 13.73 2.17 29.05
N GLU A 569 13.94 0.85 29.00
CA GLU A 569 14.96 0.19 29.83
C GLU A 569 16.38 0.68 29.49
N ILE A 570 16.68 0.89 28.21
CA ILE A 570 17.97 1.44 27.77
C ILE A 570 18.13 2.90 28.23
N ALA A 571 17.06 3.71 28.15
CA ALA A 571 17.09 5.10 28.60
C ALA A 571 17.31 5.22 30.11
N GLU A 572 16.67 4.36 30.90
CA GLU A 572 16.87 4.25 32.35
C GLU A 572 18.31 3.84 32.68
N ALA A 573 18.84 2.84 31.98
CA ALA A 573 20.22 2.39 32.16
C ALA A 573 21.26 3.44 31.74
N ALA A 574 20.98 4.22 30.69
CA ALA A 574 21.87 5.28 30.19
C ALA A 574 21.88 6.51 31.09
N ASN A 575 20.79 6.78 31.83
CA ASN A 575 20.63 7.93 32.71
C ASN A 575 20.89 9.28 32.00
N ILE A 576 20.29 9.45 30.82
CA ILE A 576 20.41 10.65 29.96
C ILE A 576 19.06 11.37 29.90
N PRO A 577 19.02 12.72 29.85
CA PRO A 577 17.78 13.47 29.65
C PRO A 577 16.97 13.00 28.43
N GLY A 578 15.65 12.90 28.56
CA GLY A 578 14.78 12.22 27.59
C GLY A 578 14.84 12.74 26.14
N ASP A 579 14.95 14.06 25.94
CA ASP A 579 15.01 14.65 24.59
C ASP A 579 16.34 14.32 23.89
N VAL A 580 17.46 14.43 24.63
CA VAL A 580 18.82 14.10 24.16
C VAL A 580 18.97 12.59 23.92
N MET A 581 18.36 11.78 24.80
CA MET A 581 18.32 10.33 24.66
C MET A 581 17.61 9.92 23.37
N ARG A 582 16.44 10.50 23.07
CA ARG A 582 15.69 10.16 21.86
C ARG A 582 16.47 10.46 20.59
N GLU A 583 17.00 11.68 20.47
CA GLU A 583 17.75 12.11 19.29
C GLU A 583 18.97 11.21 19.01
N HIS A 584 19.80 10.96 20.03
CA HIS A 584 21.01 10.15 19.86
C HIS A 584 20.73 8.65 19.73
N PHE A 585 19.68 8.14 20.38
CA PHE A 585 19.23 6.76 20.18
C PHE A 585 18.73 6.54 18.75
N GLU A 586 17.89 7.44 18.22
CA GLU A 586 17.43 7.36 16.83
C GLU A 586 18.59 7.48 15.83
N SER A 587 19.60 8.31 16.14
CA SER A 587 20.83 8.39 15.34
C SER A 587 21.61 7.08 15.35
N LEU A 588 21.81 6.45 16.52
CA LEU A 588 22.43 5.12 16.62
C LEU A 588 21.65 4.04 15.87
N ASP A 589 20.32 4.03 16.02
CA ASP A 589 19.43 3.12 15.28
C ASP A 589 19.63 3.33 13.78
N ARG A 590 19.53 4.57 13.26
CA ARG A 590 19.73 4.87 11.83
C ARG A 590 21.11 4.49 11.29
N LYS A 591 22.16 4.57 12.11
CA LYS A 591 23.53 4.13 11.78
C LYS A 591 23.69 2.60 11.84
N GLY A 592 22.64 1.88 12.20
CA GLY A 592 22.60 0.42 12.25
C GLY A 592 23.23 -0.18 13.50
N TYR A 593 23.50 0.58 14.57
CA TYR A 593 24.12 0.05 15.81
C TYR A 593 23.17 -0.81 16.65
N PHE A 594 21.89 -0.84 16.31
CA PHE A 594 20.90 -1.69 16.95
C PHE A 594 20.23 -2.62 15.93
N PHE A 595 19.99 -3.85 16.37
CA PHE A 595 19.06 -4.78 15.74
C PHE A 595 17.78 -4.86 16.55
N ARG A 596 16.66 -5.12 15.87
CA ARG A 596 15.37 -5.37 16.49
C ARG A 596 15.20 -6.87 16.67
N MET A 597 15.17 -7.28 17.94
CA MET A 597 14.98 -8.67 18.31
C MET A 597 13.60 -9.15 17.88
N PHE A 598 13.54 -10.44 17.55
CA PHE A 598 12.27 -11.14 17.44
C PHE A 598 11.98 -11.76 18.81
N ASP A 599 10.93 -11.28 19.48
CA ASP A 599 10.47 -11.76 20.78
C ASP A 599 9.24 -12.66 20.66
N GLY A 600 8.94 -13.13 19.44
CA GLY A 600 7.71 -13.85 19.12
C GLY A 600 6.43 -13.02 19.22
N SER A 601 6.52 -11.70 19.49
CA SER A 601 5.39 -10.78 19.38
C SER A 601 5.07 -10.48 17.91
N ASP A 602 3.88 -9.93 17.65
CA ASP A 602 3.50 -9.53 16.30
C ASP A 602 4.53 -8.55 15.72
N VAL A 603 4.82 -8.67 14.43
CA VAL A 603 5.74 -7.79 13.67
C VAL A 603 5.38 -6.29 13.82
N TRP A 604 4.17 -6.02 14.30
CA TRP A 604 3.53 -4.71 14.35
C TRP A 604 3.24 -4.23 15.78
N THR A 605 3.81 -4.85 16.81
CA THR A 605 3.69 -4.30 18.17
C THR A 605 4.51 -3.01 18.28
N SER A 606 4.01 -2.03 19.04
CA SER A 606 4.73 -0.77 19.31
C SER A 606 5.95 -0.97 20.23
N ARG A 607 6.10 -2.15 20.84
CA ARG A 607 7.17 -2.47 21.78
C ARG A 607 8.33 -3.13 21.03
N ASN A 608 9.27 -2.31 20.56
CA ASN A 608 10.52 -2.81 19.98
C ASN A 608 11.52 -3.17 21.10
N VAL A 609 12.10 -4.37 21.00
CA VAL A 609 13.26 -4.79 21.80
C VAL A 609 14.51 -4.64 20.95
N TYR A 610 15.47 -3.89 21.45
CA TYR A 610 16.71 -3.56 20.77
C TYR A 610 17.87 -4.35 21.36
N ALA A 611 18.70 -4.92 20.49
CA ALA A 611 19.99 -5.52 20.85
C ALA A 611 21.11 -4.75 20.14
N VAL A 612 22.24 -4.59 20.82
CA VAL A 612 23.42 -3.96 20.22
C VAL A 612 23.91 -4.85 19.07
N CYS A 613 24.14 -4.25 17.90
CA CYS A 613 24.70 -4.94 16.76
C CYS A 613 26.16 -5.30 17.02
N THR A 614 26.45 -6.60 17.16
CA THR A 614 27.80 -7.13 17.32
C THR A 614 28.49 -7.45 15.99
N VAL A 615 27.78 -7.30 14.86
CA VAL A 615 28.34 -7.51 13.51
C VAL A 615 29.25 -6.35 13.16
N GLU A 616 30.52 -6.67 12.92
CA GLU A 616 31.52 -5.72 12.44
C GLU A 616 31.32 -5.45 10.94
N PRO A 617 31.43 -4.18 10.49
CA PRO A 617 31.31 -3.84 9.08
C PRO A 617 32.48 -4.40 8.26
N GLU A 618 32.20 -5.12 7.18
CA GLU A 618 33.19 -5.50 6.17
C GLU A 618 33.23 -4.41 5.10
N VAL A 619 34.40 -3.81 4.85
CA VAL A 619 34.54 -2.70 3.89
C VAL A 619 35.06 -3.20 2.55
N ASP A 620 35.86 -4.26 2.55
CA ASP A 620 36.46 -4.80 1.34
C ASP A 620 35.42 -5.57 0.52
N GLY A 621 35.16 -5.12 -0.71
CA GLY A 621 34.18 -5.75 -1.60
C GLY A 621 32.71 -5.45 -1.28
N ALA A 622 32.42 -4.64 -0.27
CA ALA A 622 31.05 -4.38 0.19
C ALA A 622 30.22 -3.61 -0.85
N PHE A 623 30.81 -2.62 -1.51
CA PHE A 623 30.15 -1.88 -2.57
C PHE A 623 29.84 -2.78 -3.77
N GLU A 624 30.77 -3.66 -4.13
CA GLU A 624 30.62 -4.60 -5.24
C GLU A 624 29.50 -5.60 -4.98
N LEU A 625 29.42 -6.17 -3.77
CA LEU A 625 28.38 -7.14 -3.41
C LEU A 625 26.99 -6.50 -3.36
N VAL A 626 26.85 -5.36 -2.67
CA VAL A 626 25.57 -4.64 -2.56
C VAL A 626 25.10 -4.15 -3.94
N LEU A 627 26.01 -3.61 -4.75
CA LEU A 627 25.67 -3.16 -6.11
C LEU A 627 25.32 -4.33 -7.03
N SER A 628 26.06 -5.44 -6.96
CA SER A 628 25.76 -6.64 -7.76
C SER A 628 24.35 -7.16 -7.47
N LYS A 629 23.96 -7.24 -6.19
CA LYS A 629 22.58 -7.58 -5.81
C LYS A 629 21.57 -6.55 -6.30
N TYR A 630 21.87 -5.26 -6.19
CA TYR A 630 20.99 -4.21 -6.68
C TYR A 630 20.74 -4.33 -8.20
N VAL A 631 21.78 -4.54 -9.00
CA VAL A 631 21.64 -4.73 -10.47
C VAL A 631 20.95 -6.06 -10.80
N ARG A 632 21.26 -7.15 -10.09
CA ARG A 632 20.62 -8.47 -10.29
C ARG A 632 19.17 -8.53 -9.81
N GLY A 633 18.79 -7.70 -8.85
CA GLY A 633 17.40 -7.60 -8.38
C GLY A 633 16.58 -6.65 -9.25
N TYR A 634 17.12 -5.45 -9.52
CA TYR A 634 16.35 -4.30 -10.02
C TYR A 634 16.82 -3.76 -11.37
N GLY A 635 17.92 -4.30 -11.94
CA GLY A 635 18.47 -3.83 -13.20
C GLY A 635 17.65 -4.25 -14.42
N PRO A 636 17.78 -3.51 -15.55
CA PRO A 636 18.84 -2.55 -15.84
C PRO A 636 18.71 -1.23 -15.06
N VAL A 637 19.83 -0.64 -14.64
CA VAL A 637 19.85 0.61 -13.86
C VAL A 637 20.78 1.66 -14.48
N THR A 638 20.47 2.93 -14.29
CA THR A 638 21.39 4.02 -14.66
C THR A 638 22.52 4.18 -13.64
N ALA A 639 23.63 4.81 -14.05
CA ALA A 639 24.71 5.16 -13.12
C ALA A 639 24.21 6.08 -11.98
N PHE A 640 23.23 6.95 -12.26
CA PHE A 640 22.61 7.81 -11.26
C PHE A 640 21.79 7.01 -10.23
N GLN A 641 20.99 6.04 -10.68
CA GLN A 641 20.24 5.15 -9.78
C GLN A 641 21.18 4.34 -8.88
N ALA A 642 22.26 3.78 -9.45
CA ALA A 642 23.27 3.07 -8.68
C ALA A 642 23.96 3.97 -7.64
N ALA A 643 24.31 5.21 -8.02
CA ALA A 643 24.89 6.20 -7.12
C ALA A 643 23.95 6.59 -5.97
N SER A 644 22.67 6.82 -6.29
CA SER A 644 21.62 7.14 -5.32
C SER A 644 21.32 5.98 -4.36
N HIS A 645 21.45 4.74 -4.83
CA HIS A 645 21.29 3.55 -3.99
C HIS A 645 22.45 3.40 -2.99
N LEU A 646 23.69 3.56 -3.45
CA LEU A 646 24.91 3.38 -2.65
C LEU A 646 25.34 4.62 -1.84
N ASP A 647 24.72 5.78 -2.06
CA ASP A 647 25.08 7.06 -1.45
C ASP A 647 26.54 7.47 -1.76
N ILE A 648 26.88 7.46 -3.06
CA ILE A 648 28.20 7.81 -3.61
C ILE A 648 28.07 8.72 -4.85
N GLU A 649 29.19 9.25 -5.35
CA GLU A 649 29.22 10.02 -6.59
C GLU A 649 28.96 9.15 -7.83
N VAL A 650 28.36 9.75 -8.86
CA VAL A 650 27.93 9.06 -10.09
C VAL A 650 29.09 8.40 -10.83
N ASP A 651 30.26 9.05 -10.88
CA ASP A 651 31.44 8.49 -11.56
C ASP A 651 32.03 7.30 -10.82
N ALA A 652 32.00 7.32 -9.48
CA ALA A 652 32.39 6.19 -8.65
C ALA A 652 31.45 5.00 -8.85
N ALA A 653 30.13 5.25 -8.90
CA ALA A 653 29.14 4.22 -9.19
C ALA A 653 29.33 3.63 -10.59
N ARG A 654 29.60 4.46 -11.61
CA ARG A 654 29.89 4.00 -12.98
C ARG A 654 31.13 3.10 -13.04
N ALA A 655 32.19 3.44 -12.31
CA ALA A 655 33.40 2.61 -12.23
C ALA A 655 33.10 1.26 -11.54
N LEU A 656 32.32 1.27 -10.46
CA LEU A 656 31.89 0.05 -9.76
C LEU A 656 31.01 -0.86 -10.63
N LEU A 657 30.07 -0.29 -11.39
CA LEU A 657 29.22 -1.03 -12.33
C LEU A 657 30.07 -1.84 -13.34
N ARG A 658 31.13 -1.23 -13.88
CA ARG A 658 32.07 -1.94 -14.77
C ARG A 658 32.85 -3.03 -14.02
N LYS A 659 33.26 -2.76 -12.77
CA LYS A 659 34.03 -3.70 -11.94
C LYS A 659 33.24 -4.97 -11.60
N ILE A 660 31.93 -4.87 -11.39
CA ILE A 660 31.06 -6.02 -11.09
C ILE A 660 30.69 -6.85 -12.32
N GLY A 661 31.17 -6.50 -13.52
CA GLY A 661 30.89 -7.23 -14.76
C GLY A 661 29.52 -6.94 -15.37
N SER A 662 28.95 -5.76 -15.11
CA SER A 662 27.79 -5.27 -15.86
C SER A 662 28.22 -4.67 -17.21
N GLU A 663 27.37 -4.81 -18.22
CA GLU A 663 27.58 -4.29 -19.57
C GLU A 663 26.64 -3.07 -19.81
N PRO A 664 27.12 -2.00 -20.46
CA PRO A 664 26.30 -0.85 -20.78
C PRO A 664 25.38 -1.15 -21.98
N ILE A 665 24.11 -0.79 -21.84
CA ILE A 665 23.10 -0.81 -22.90
C ILE A 665 22.59 0.62 -23.13
N THR A 666 22.12 0.87 -24.35
CA THR A 666 21.47 2.13 -24.71
C THR A 666 19.95 1.91 -24.70
N VAL A 667 19.21 2.82 -24.05
CA VAL A 667 17.75 2.70 -23.92
C VAL A 667 17.06 3.99 -24.37
N GLY A 668 16.00 3.86 -25.16
CA GLY A 668 15.18 4.98 -25.62
C GLY A 668 15.84 5.86 -26.67
N LEU A 669 15.08 6.83 -27.20
CA LEU A 669 15.51 7.75 -28.26
C LEU A 669 16.55 8.76 -27.79
N GLU A 670 16.53 9.07 -26.50
CA GLU A 670 17.48 9.90 -25.79
C GLU A 670 18.85 9.23 -25.58
N GLN A 671 18.96 7.94 -25.92
CA GLN A 671 20.16 7.13 -25.75
C GLN A 671 20.65 7.05 -24.29
N THR A 672 19.72 6.81 -23.36
CA THR A 672 20.03 6.65 -21.94
C THR A 672 20.97 5.46 -21.73
N GLU A 673 22.12 5.70 -21.12
CA GLU A 673 23.06 4.64 -20.73
C GLU A 673 22.55 3.93 -19.46
N MET A 674 22.19 2.66 -19.59
CA MET A 674 21.83 1.78 -18.47
C MET A 674 22.81 0.60 -18.39
N PHE A 675 22.86 -0.07 -17.25
CA PHE A 675 23.76 -1.19 -16.98
C PHE A 675 22.97 -2.43 -16.56
N VAL A 676 23.31 -3.57 -17.15
CA VAL A 676 22.71 -4.87 -16.85
C VAL A 676 23.81 -5.91 -16.67
N MET A 677 23.57 -6.99 -15.92
CA MET A 677 24.55 -8.06 -15.81
C MET A 677 24.74 -8.76 -17.17
N LYS A 678 25.98 -9.13 -17.45
CA LYS A 678 26.36 -9.74 -18.73
C LYS A 678 25.58 -11.01 -19.07
N ASP A 679 25.29 -11.83 -18.08
CA ASP A 679 24.50 -13.07 -18.22
C ASP A 679 23.03 -12.80 -18.58
N GLU A 680 22.50 -11.62 -18.26
CA GLU A 680 21.11 -11.22 -18.48
C GLU A 680 20.88 -10.51 -19.83
N LEU A 681 21.95 -10.11 -20.53
CA LEU A 681 21.86 -9.27 -21.73
C LEU A 681 21.01 -9.92 -22.85
N SER A 682 21.14 -11.25 -23.02
CA SER A 682 20.37 -12.01 -24.01
C SER A 682 18.88 -12.14 -23.66
N ASP A 683 18.52 -11.93 -22.39
CA ASP A 683 17.16 -12.07 -21.91
C ASP A 683 16.33 -10.79 -22.11
N ILE A 684 16.94 -9.61 -22.24
CA ILE A 684 16.22 -8.35 -22.44
C ILE A 684 15.41 -8.39 -23.74
N GLY A 685 16.04 -8.82 -24.84
CA GLY A 685 15.42 -8.83 -26.17
C GLY A 685 14.34 -9.90 -26.40
N LYS A 686 14.09 -10.78 -25.43
CA LYS A 686 13.06 -11.82 -25.56
C LYS A 686 11.67 -11.20 -25.42
N ARG A 687 10.80 -11.39 -26.42
CA ARG A 687 9.39 -10.96 -26.38
C ARG A 687 8.69 -11.72 -25.23
N ARG A 688 8.16 -10.98 -24.27
CA ARG A 688 7.40 -11.52 -23.13
C ARG A 688 5.93 -11.12 -23.26
N GLY A 689 5.03 -11.96 -22.76
CA GLY A 689 3.63 -11.58 -22.59
C GLY A 689 3.49 -10.50 -21.52
N VAL A 690 2.50 -9.62 -21.67
CA VAL A 690 2.17 -8.62 -20.65
C VAL A 690 1.52 -9.33 -19.46
N ASP A 691 1.98 -9.03 -18.24
CA ASP A 691 1.30 -9.50 -17.02
C ASP A 691 0.02 -8.68 -16.83
N THR A 692 -1.12 -9.27 -17.16
CA THR A 692 -2.44 -8.65 -17.04
C THR A 692 -3.04 -8.80 -15.64
N ARG A 693 -2.33 -9.41 -14.68
CA ARG A 693 -2.84 -9.55 -13.32
C ARG A 693 -2.89 -8.20 -12.62
N VAL A 694 -3.91 -8.00 -11.81
CA VAL A 694 -3.95 -6.91 -10.83
C VAL A 694 -3.09 -7.34 -9.64
N ARG A 695 -2.26 -6.43 -9.13
CA ARG A 695 -1.39 -6.69 -7.98
C ARG A 695 -1.50 -5.55 -6.98
N VAL A 696 -1.53 -5.87 -5.69
CA VAL A 696 -1.49 -4.87 -4.61
C VAL A 696 -0.11 -4.86 -3.99
N LEU A 697 0.68 -3.82 -4.27
CA LEU A 697 2.05 -3.72 -3.76
C LEU A 697 2.13 -2.78 -2.55
N SER A 698 3.09 -3.02 -1.67
CA SER A 698 3.30 -2.12 -0.54
C SER A 698 4.12 -0.89 -0.91
N LEU A 699 4.02 0.16 -0.11
CA LEU A 699 4.83 1.38 -0.22
C LEU A 699 6.34 1.17 -0.26
N TYR A 700 6.81 0.07 0.32
CA TYR A 700 8.23 -0.23 0.42
C TYR A 700 8.70 -1.15 -0.70
N ASP A 701 7.79 -1.54 -1.60
CA ASP A 701 8.07 -2.40 -2.72
C ASP A 701 9.03 -1.70 -3.69
N PRO A 702 10.14 -2.34 -4.06
CA PRO A 702 11.12 -1.75 -4.96
C PRO A 702 10.58 -1.41 -6.36
N PHE A 703 9.52 -2.08 -6.83
CA PHE A 703 8.86 -1.80 -8.10
C PHE A 703 8.33 -0.36 -8.19
N LEU A 704 8.01 0.24 -7.04
CA LEU A 704 7.48 1.59 -6.95
C LEU A 704 8.57 2.67 -6.83
N GLY A 705 9.86 2.30 -6.83
CA GLY A 705 10.95 3.23 -6.50
C GLY A 705 10.97 4.51 -7.34
N ASP A 706 10.81 4.38 -8.66
CA ASP A 706 10.74 5.48 -9.64
C ASP A 706 9.30 6.01 -9.83
N ARG A 707 8.29 5.15 -9.63
CA ARG A 707 6.86 5.49 -9.73
C ARG A 707 6.30 6.18 -8.48
N TRP A 708 7.08 6.32 -7.41
CA TRP A 708 6.62 6.90 -6.16
C TRP A 708 6.09 8.32 -6.31
N VAL A 709 6.73 9.11 -7.18
CA VAL A 709 6.30 10.48 -7.51
C VAL A 709 4.92 10.46 -8.18
N GLU A 710 4.68 9.51 -9.08
CA GLU A 710 3.39 9.32 -9.73
C GLU A 710 2.30 8.96 -8.72
N VAL A 711 2.54 7.96 -7.86
CA VAL A 711 1.60 7.52 -6.81
C VAL A 711 1.25 8.68 -5.89
N THR A 712 2.26 9.41 -5.41
CA THR A 712 2.05 10.51 -4.46
C THR A 712 1.36 11.72 -5.11
N SER A 713 1.64 11.99 -6.39
CA SER A 713 0.98 13.06 -7.15
C SER A 713 -0.49 12.76 -7.43
N LYS A 714 -0.81 11.52 -7.84
CA LYS A 714 -2.18 11.09 -8.15
C LYS A 714 -3.05 10.92 -6.91
N TYR A 715 -2.52 10.30 -5.85
CA TYR A 715 -3.33 9.84 -4.72
C TYR A 715 -2.97 10.48 -3.37
N GLY A 716 -1.92 11.31 -3.32
CA GLY A 716 -1.46 11.99 -2.11
C GLY A 716 -0.50 11.15 -1.25
N GLU A 717 -0.15 11.67 -0.07
CA GLU A 717 0.67 10.95 0.91
C GLU A 717 -0.23 10.21 1.92
N GLY A 718 0.03 8.92 2.14
CA GLY A 718 -0.71 8.08 3.09
C GLY A 718 -0.17 6.65 3.17
N TRP A 719 -0.80 5.81 3.99
CA TRP A 719 -0.56 4.34 3.98
C TRP A 719 -1.30 3.71 2.80
N ILE A 720 -0.77 3.97 1.61
CA ILE A 720 -1.40 3.63 0.34
C ILE A 720 -0.71 2.39 -0.24
N PHE A 721 -1.46 1.39 -0.67
CA PHE A 721 -0.95 0.24 -1.40
C PHE A 721 -1.35 0.43 -2.86
N PRO A 722 -0.39 0.76 -3.76
CA PRO A 722 -0.71 0.96 -5.16
C PRO A 722 -1.19 -0.33 -5.82
N VAL A 723 -2.22 -0.16 -6.66
CA VAL A 723 -2.76 -1.22 -7.51
C VAL A 723 -2.05 -1.15 -8.84
N ILE A 724 -1.34 -2.22 -9.19
CA ILE A 724 -0.59 -2.34 -10.44
C ILE A 724 -1.36 -3.22 -11.41
N HIS A 725 -1.50 -2.75 -12.65
CA HIS A 725 -2.07 -3.50 -13.76
C HIS A 725 -1.31 -3.14 -15.04
N ASN A 726 -0.93 -4.15 -15.83
CA ASN A 726 -0.10 -3.98 -17.05
C ASN A 726 1.18 -3.16 -16.80
N GLY A 727 1.81 -3.34 -15.63
CA GLY A 727 3.05 -2.64 -15.28
C GLY A 727 2.90 -1.15 -14.94
N GLN A 728 1.67 -0.65 -14.87
CA GLN A 728 1.35 0.74 -14.55
C GLN A 728 0.56 0.83 -13.25
N VAL A 729 0.63 2.00 -12.60
CA VAL A 729 -0.22 2.31 -11.45
C VAL A 729 -1.64 2.57 -11.97
N ALA A 730 -2.55 1.64 -11.69
CA ALA A 730 -3.94 1.67 -12.15
C ALA A 730 -4.92 2.04 -11.03
N GLY A 731 -4.42 2.30 -9.82
CA GLY A 731 -5.22 2.66 -8.68
C GLY A 731 -4.47 2.55 -7.37
N MET A 732 -5.22 2.58 -6.28
CA MET A 732 -4.70 2.47 -4.93
C MET A 732 -5.74 1.95 -3.94
N VAL A 733 -5.23 1.34 -2.87
CA VAL A 733 -5.98 0.91 -1.70
C VAL A 733 -5.35 1.53 -0.46
N GLU A 734 -6.11 2.25 0.36
CA GLU A 734 -5.62 2.72 1.66
C GLU A 734 -5.83 1.63 2.72
N GLU A 735 -4.79 0.83 2.96
CA GLU A 735 -4.85 -0.35 3.82
C GLU A 735 -4.26 -0.10 5.21
N TRP A 736 -5.00 -0.51 6.24
CA TRP A 736 -4.58 -0.41 7.63
C TRP A 736 -4.80 -1.72 8.38
N LEU A 737 -3.73 -2.29 8.94
CA LEU A 737 -3.83 -3.38 9.89
C LEU A 737 -4.33 -2.88 11.25
N MET A 738 -5.59 -3.16 11.54
CA MET A 738 -6.24 -2.87 12.82
C MET A 738 -6.25 -4.12 13.71
N ALA A 739 -6.78 -3.98 14.92
CA ALA A 739 -6.79 -5.06 15.91
C ALA A 739 -7.68 -6.25 15.46
N GLY A 740 -7.08 -7.20 14.75
CA GLY A 740 -7.74 -8.42 14.26
C GLY A 740 -8.41 -8.31 12.89
N ALA A 741 -8.22 -7.22 12.15
CA ALA A 741 -8.79 -7.04 10.82
C ALA A 741 -7.98 -6.04 9.96
N ILE A 742 -8.12 -6.16 8.64
CA ILE A 742 -7.62 -5.21 7.65
C ILE A 742 -8.72 -4.20 7.33
N ASP A 743 -8.44 -2.92 7.54
CA ASP A 743 -9.31 -1.81 7.15
C ASP A 743 -8.84 -1.24 5.83
N ILE A 744 -9.63 -1.46 4.79
CA ILE A 744 -9.59 -0.76 3.53
C ILE A 744 -10.38 0.55 3.71
N ARG A 745 -9.67 1.65 3.91
CA ARG A 745 -10.29 2.96 4.19
C ARG A 745 -10.79 3.67 2.94
N GLU A 746 -10.16 3.38 1.80
CA GLU A 746 -10.51 3.94 0.50
C GLU A 746 -9.99 3.00 -0.59
N ILE A 747 -10.77 2.81 -1.65
CA ILE A 747 -10.36 2.19 -2.90
C ILE A 747 -10.52 3.22 -4.00
N ARG A 748 -9.47 3.50 -4.77
CA ARG A 748 -9.57 4.31 -5.98
C ARG A 748 -8.92 3.57 -7.13
N LEU A 749 -9.66 3.41 -8.22
CA LEU A 749 -9.15 2.81 -9.45
C LEU A 749 -9.32 3.82 -10.58
N ASP A 750 -8.38 3.82 -11.51
CA ASP A 750 -8.43 4.64 -12.71
C ASP A 750 -9.54 4.11 -13.66
N ASP A 751 -9.77 2.79 -13.65
CA ASP A 751 -10.89 2.11 -14.31
C ASP A 751 -11.70 1.29 -13.30
N ARG A 752 -13.02 1.49 -13.28
CA ARG A 752 -13.94 0.75 -12.40
C ARG A 752 -14.06 -0.73 -12.76
N SER A 753 -13.80 -1.11 -14.02
CA SER A 753 -13.83 -2.51 -14.45
C SER A 753 -12.82 -3.40 -13.71
N LEU A 754 -11.77 -2.78 -13.15
CA LEU A 754 -10.73 -3.47 -12.38
C LEU A 754 -11.17 -3.81 -10.95
N LEU A 755 -12.39 -3.47 -10.52
CA LEU A 755 -12.86 -3.76 -9.16
C LEU A 755 -12.88 -5.26 -8.87
N GLY A 756 -13.54 -6.08 -9.71
CA GLY A 756 -13.57 -7.54 -9.54
C GLY A 756 -12.17 -8.16 -9.42
N PRO A 757 -11.27 -7.92 -10.41
CA PRO A 757 -9.87 -8.36 -10.33
C PRO A 757 -9.11 -7.86 -9.08
N LEU A 758 -9.40 -6.66 -8.59
CA LEU A 758 -8.84 -6.17 -7.33
C LEU A 758 -9.36 -6.96 -6.13
N LEU A 759 -10.66 -7.28 -6.08
CA LEU A 759 -11.24 -8.05 -4.98
C LEU A 759 -10.67 -9.48 -4.92
N ASP A 760 -10.43 -10.10 -6.08
CA ASP A 760 -9.71 -11.37 -6.18
C ASP A 760 -8.28 -11.25 -5.65
N GLU A 761 -7.55 -10.20 -6.02
CA GLU A 761 -6.19 -9.96 -5.51
C GLU A 761 -6.19 -9.70 -4.00
N LEU A 762 -7.19 -8.98 -3.47
CA LEU A 762 -7.35 -8.75 -2.02
C LEU A 762 -7.59 -10.06 -1.24
N ASP A 763 -8.19 -11.09 -1.85
CA ASP A 763 -8.27 -12.42 -1.22
C ASP A 763 -6.89 -13.07 -1.07
N GLY A 764 -6.02 -12.89 -2.08
CA GLY A 764 -4.61 -13.26 -2.03
C GLY A 764 -3.85 -12.49 -0.95
N VAL A 765 -4.05 -11.17 -0.85
CA VAL A 765 -3.52 -10.35 0.25
C VAL A 765 -3.96 -10.90 1.61
N MET A 766 -5.22 -11.31 1.72
CA MET A 766 -5.77 -11.89 2.94
C MET A 766 -5.23 -13.30 3.26
N GLU A 767 -4.62 -14.03 2.32
CA GLU A 767 -3.89 -15.27 2.65
C GLU A 767 -2.67 -14.99 3.54
N PHE A 768 -1.91 -13.94 3.23
CA PHE A 768 -0.80 -13.49 4.08
C PHE A 768 -1.31 -13.09 5.47
N TYR A 769 -2.36 -12.27 5.55
CA TYR A 769 -2.89 -11.83 6.85
C TYR A 769 -3.50 -12.96 7.69
N ARG A 770 -4.13 -13.96 7.04
CA ARG A 770 -4.62 -15.16 7.72
C ARG A 770 -3.51 -15.95 8.39
N SER A 771 -2.29 -15.92 7.86
CA SER A 771 -1.12 -16.56 8.46
C SER A 771 -0.68 -15.90 9.78
N ILE A 772 -1.02 -14.61 9.99
CA ILE A 772 -0.79 -13.88 11.25
C ILE A 772 -2.05 -13.77 12.13
N ASN A 773 -3.04 -14.64 11.92
CA ASN A 773 -4.32 -14.68 12.65
C ASN A 773 -5.19 -13.42 12.45
N VAL A 774 -5.18 -12.86 11.25
CA VAL A 774 -6.06 -11.78 10.81
C VAL A 774 -6.86 -12.27 9.60
N ASP A 775 -8.15 -12.53 9.77
CA ASP A 775 -8.98 -13.20 8.76
C ASP A 775 -10.23 -12.39 8.36
N ILE A 776 -10.27 -11.11 8.75
CA ILE A 776 -11.35 -10.19 8.42
C ILE A 776 -10.78 -9.02 7.62
N ILE A 777 -11.42 -8.73 6.49
CA ILE A 777 -11.20 -7.51 5.69
C ILE A 777 -12.47 -6.66 5.71
N ARG A 778 -12.28 -5.34 5.84
CA ARG A 778 -13.36 -4.36 6.02
C ARG A 778 -13.15 -3.20 5.06
N VAL A 779 -14.17 -2.88 4.27
CA VAL A 779 -14.15 -1.76 3.32
C VAL A 779 -15.09 -0.68 3.85
N LYS A 780 -14.55 0.53 4.05
CA LYS A 780 -15.30 1.69 4.54
C LYS A 780 -15.75 2.61 3.42
N ARG A 781 -14.87 2.84 2.44
CA ARG A 781 -15.12 3.74 1.31
C ARG A 781 -14.55 3.15 0.03
N ALA A 782 -15.20 3.48 -1.09
CA ALA A 782 -14.70 3.22 -2.42
C ALA A 782 -15.10 4.37 -3.34
N PHE A 783 -14.24 4.72 -4.29
CA PHE A 783 -14.46 5.76 -5.29
C PHE A 783 -14.84 7.13 -4.68
N GLY A 784 -14.37 7.43 -3.46
CA GLY A 784 -14.64 8.67 -2.76
C GLY A 784 -15.96 8.72 -1.98
N SER A 785 -16.78 7.67 -2.02
CA SER A 785 -18.05 7.57 -1.30
C SER A 785 -17.99 6.53 -0.16
N ASP A 786 -18.77 6.74 0.89
CA ASP A 786 -18.98 5.71 1.92
C ASP A 786 -19.69 4.50 1.30
N VAL A 787 -19.39 3.28 1.77
CA VAL A 787 -19.96 2.05 1.18
C VAL A 787 -21.49 2.00 1.20
N MET A 788 -22.13 2.71 2.13
CA MET A 788 -23.59 2.80 2.23
C MET A 788 -24.22 3.67 1.12
N GLU A 789 -23.41 4.46 0.42
CA GLU A 789 -23.82 5.40 -0.63
C GLU A 789 -23.40 4.93 -2.03
N LEU A 790 -22.79 3.74 -2.14
CA LEU A 790 -22.38 3.18 -3.42
C LEU A 790 -23.58 2.77 -4.28
N ASP A 791 -23.36 2.80 -5.58
CA ASP A 791 -24.28 2.28 -6.58
C ASP A 791 -24.48 0.77 -6.46
N ALA A 792 -25.68 0.30 -6.82
CA ALA A 792 -26.06 -1.10 -6.69
C ALA A 792 -25.15 -2.04 -7.51
N GLU A 793 -24.62 -1.58 -8.64
CA GLU A 793 -23.69 -2.35 -9.47
C GLU A 793 -22.39 -2.67 -8.73
N VAL A 794 -21.76 -1.65 -8.12
CA VAL A 794 -20.54 -1.82 -7.31
C VAL A 794 -20.81 -2.65 -6.07
N LEU A 795 -21.94 -2.43 -5.40
CA LEU A 795 -22.32 -3.23 -4.23
C LEU A 795 -22.53 -4.70 -4.58
N ASN A 796 -23.16 -5.00 -5.71
CA ASN A 796 -23.34 -6.37 -6.19
C ASN A 796 -21.98 -7.03 -6.45
N GLU A 797 -21.02 -6.32 -7.05
CA GLU A 797 -19.66 -6.84 -7.25
C GLU A 797 -19.02 -7.28 -5.92
N PHE A 798 -19.13 -6.45 -4.86
CA PHE A 798 -18.66 -6.82 -3.53
C PHE A 798 -19.41 -8.04 -2.97
N HIS A 799 -20.73 -8.11 -3.14
CA HIS A 799 -21.55 -9.22 -2.64
C HIS A 799 -21.23 -10.54 -3.35
N ASP A 800 -21.00 -10.50 -4.66
CA ASP A 800 -20.60 -11.66 -5.46
C ASP A 800 -19.23 -12.19 -5.04
N HIS A 801 -18.34 -11.30 -4.57
CA HIS A 801 -17.07 -11.65 -3.95
C HIS A 801 -17.17 -11.94 -2.44
N GLY A 802 -18.38 -12.12 -1.89
CA GLY A 802 -18.60 -12.61 -0.52
C GLY A 802 -18.52 -11.56 0.59
N TYR A 803 -18.50 -10.26 0.26
CA TYR A 803 -18.63 -9.20 1.25
C TYR A 803 -20.09 -9.02 1.70
N ARG A 804 -20.29 -8.66 2.96
CA ARG A 804 -21.61 -8.41 3.57
C ARG A 804 -21.63 -7.05 4.26
N ALA A 805 -22.77 -6.38 4.27
CA ALA A 805 -22.92 -5.15 5.04
C ALA A 805 -22.93 -5.47 6.55
N SER A 806 -22.11 -4.78 7.32
CA SER A 806 -22.14 -4.82 8.78
C SER A 806 -21.60 -3.51 9.35
N ASN A 807 -22.37 -2.91 10.27
CA ASN A 807 -21.97 -1.73 11.02
C ASN A 807 -21.48 -0.54 10.18
N GLY A 808 -22.16 -0.26 9.07
CA GLY A 808 -21.81 0.83 8.14
C GLY A 808 -20.59 0.55 7.26
N MET A 809 -20.14 -0.72 7.18
CA MET A 809 -18.99 -1.16 6.40
C MET A 809 -19.35 -2.40 5.58
N LEU A 810 -18.58 -2.71 4.55
CA LEU A 810 -18.58 -4.03 3.91
C LEU A 810 -17.52 -4.89 4.57
N VAL A 811 -17.87 -6.12 4.96
CA VAL A 811 -17.00 -7.03 5.70
C VAL A 811 -16.96 -8.38 5.01
N LYS A 812 -15.77 -9.00 4.96
CA LYS A 812 -15.57 -10.37 4.48
C LYS A 812 -14.65 -11.10 5.45
N GLY A 813 -14.95 -12.36 5.71
CA GLY A 813 -14.25 -13.19 6.68
C GLY A 813 -15.20 -13.97 7.60
N SER A 814 -14.65 -14.65 8.59
CA SER A 814 -15.42 -15.49 9.53
C SER A 814 -16.08 -14.63 10.61
N LEU A 815 -17.19 -13.94 10.33
CA LEU A 815 -17.89 -13.16 11.35
C LEU A 815 -19.43 -13.18 11.24
N VAL A 816 -20.10 -12.96 12.36
CA VAL A 816 -21.52 -12.61 12.41
C VAL A 816 -21.68 -11.10 12.18
N THR A 817 -22.77 -10.73 11.51
CA THR A 817 -23.02 -9.35 11.06
C THR A 817 -24.01 -8.59 11.93
N ASP A 818 -24.60 -9.24 12.93
CA ASP A 818 -25.59 -8.67 13.84
C ASP A 818 -24.97 -7.60 14.74
N CYS A 819 -25.72 -6.50 14.96
CA CYS A 819 -25.28 -5.35 15.74
C CYS A 819 -26.30 -5.03 16.84
N HIS A 820 -25.82 -4.92 18.07
CA HIS A 820 -26.60 -4.69 19.28
C HIS A 820 -26.21 -3.37 19.96
N GLU A 821 -27.07 -2.86 20.85
CA GLU A 821 -26.73 -1.73 21.69
C GLU A 821 -25.73 -2.14 22.79
N ARG A 822 -24.86 -1.22 23.21
CA ARG A 822 -23.82 -1.51 24.22
C ARG A 822 -24.40 -2.03 25.54
N SER A 823 -25.61 -1.60 25.91
CA SER A 823 -26.34 -2.07 27.09
C SER A 823 -26.74 -3.54 27.01
N GLU A 824 -27.14 -4.03 25.83
CA GLU A 824 -27.58 -5.41 25.64
C GLU A 824 -26.45 -6.41 25.91
N LEU A 825 -25.20 -6.05 25.58
CA LEU A 825 -24.04 -6.87 25.94
C LEU A 825 -23.83 -6.93 27.45
N LEU A 826 -24.04 -5.82 28.15
CA LEU A 826 -23.97 -5.79 29.62
C LEU A 826 -25.10 -6.63 30.23
N ASP A 827 -26.31 -6.57 29.66
CA ASP A 827 -27.45 -7.36 30.09
C ASP A 827 -27.17 -8.87 30.02
N VAL A 828 -26.54 -9.32 28.93
CA VAL A 828 -26.09 -10.71 28.80
C VAL A 828 -25.04 -11.06 29.87
N VAL A 829 -23.99 -10.24 30.02
CA VAL A 829 -22.91 -10.51 31.00
C VAL A 829 -23.48 -10.60 32.41
N PHE A 830 -24.40 -9.70 32.79
CA PHE A 830 -25.04 -9.65 34.10
C PHE A 830 -25.93 -10.87 34.34
N SER A 831 -26.66 -11.31 33.31
CA SER A 831 -27.48 -12.53 33.36
C SER A 831 -26.63 -13.80 33.55
N LEU A 832 -25.33 -13.77 33.22
CA LEU A 832 -24.41 -14.89 33.43
C LEU A 832 -23.72 -14.87 34.81
N GLN A 833 -23.96 -13.86 35.65
CA GLN A 833 -23.32 -13.72 36.96
C GLN A 833 -24.01 -14.45 38.11
N HIS A 834 -25.21 -15.02 37.88
CA HIS A 834 -25.96 -15.77 38.90
C HIS A 834 -26.30 -14.95 40.14
N TRP A 835 -26.75 -13.70 39.96
CA TRP A 835 -27.15 -12.83 41.08
C TRP A 835 -28.63 -12.97 41.47
N SER A 836 -29.43 -13.68 40.65
CA SER A 836 -30.85 -13.89 40.89
C SER A 836 -31.08 -15.07 41.80
N ASP A 837 -32.04 -14.99 42.73
CA ASP A 837 -32.38 -16.14 43.58
C ASP A 837 -32.93 -17.34 42.78
N LEU A 838 -33.26 -17.16 41.50
CA LEU A 838 -33.73 -18.20 40.59
C LEU A 838 -32.62 -18.92 39.83
N ASP A 839 -31.40 -18.35 39.77
CA ASP A 839 -30.32 -18.84 38.90
C ASP A 839 -29.00 -19.09 39.64
N ARG A 840 -29.01 -19.12 40.98
CA ARG A 840 -27.80 -19.35 41.79
C ARG A 840 -27.20 -20.73 41.57
N LEU A 841 -25.89 -20.81 41.80
CA LEU A 841 -25.14 -22.06 41.72
C LEU A 841 -25.39 -22.90 42.98
N ASP A 842 -25.47 -24.23 42.81
CA ASP A 842 -25.84 -25.16 43.89
C ASP A 842 -24.95 -25.09 45.14
N ASP A 843 -23.64 -24.96 44.95
CA ASP A 843 -22.65 -24.91 46.03
C ASP A 843 -21.30 -24.28 45.59
N MET A 844 -20.39 -24.15 46.56
CA MET A 844 -19.07 -23.55 46.37
C MET A 844 -18.19 -24.30 45.37
N SER A 845 -18.38 -25.61 45.18
CA SER A 845 -17.57 -26.40 44.24
C SER A 845 -17.88 -26.05 42.79
N VAL A 846 -19.18 -25.87 42.48
CA VAL A 846 -19.64 -25.42 41.15
C VAL A 846 -19.13 -24.00 40.86
N ALA A 847 -19.19 -23.10 41.84
CA ALA A 847 -18.67 -21.74 41.70
C ALA A 847 -17.15 -21.71 41.46
N LEU A 848 -16.37 -22.47 42.23
CA LEU A 848 -14.92 -22.57 42.03
C LEU A 848 -14.57 -23.17 40.67
N ALA A 849 -15.32 -24.17 40.19
CA ALA A 849 -15.09 -24.77 38.87
C ALA A 849 -15.43 -23.80 37.73
N LYS A 850 -16.52 -23.02 37.86
CA LYS A 850 -16.97 -22.04 36.86
C LYS A 850 -16.04 -20.83 36.77
N TYR A 851 -15.66 -20.22 37.90
CA TYR A 851 -14.84 -19.00 37.91
C TYR A 851 -13.33 -19.27 38.00
N GLY A 852 -12.93 -20.51 38.35
CA GLY A 852 -11.52 -20.91 38.49
C GLY A 852 -10.86 -20.40 39.77
N GLY A 853 -11.60 -19.62 40.55
CA GLY A 853 -11.20 -19.13 41.85
C GLY A 853 -12.13 -17.99 42.28
N LEU A 854 -12.16 -17.74 43.59
CA LEU A 854 -12.97 -16.70 44.22
C LEU A 854 -12.06 -15.84 45.09
N ARG A 855 -12.24 -14.53 45.05
CA ARG A 855 -11.41 -13.57 45.78
C ARG A 855 -11.90 -13.34 47.20
N SER A 856 -13.21 -13.28 47.39
CA SER A 856 -13.80 -12.92 48.68
C SER A 856 -15.07 -13.70 48.99
N ASN A 857 -15.45 -13.73 50.27
CA ASN A 857 -16.71 -14.33 50.70
C ASN A 857 -17.92 -13.56 50.14
N SER A 858 -17.81 -12.24 49.95
CA SER A 858 -18.89 -11.43 49.38
C SER A 858 -19.18 -11.80 47.93
N GLU A 859 -18.14 -12.05 47.14
CA GLU A 859 -18.26 -12.54 45.76
C GLU A 859 -18.96 -13.90 45.67
N ALA A 860 -18.61 -14.82 46.58
CA ALA A 860 -19.17 -16.16 46.60
C ALA A 860 -20.62 -16.19 47.09
N LEU A 861 -20.92 -15.41 48.12
CA LEU A 861 -22.24 -15.37 48.75
C LEU A 861 -23.33 -14.92 47.80
N THR A 862 -23.05 -13.98 46.90
CA THR A 862 -24.04 -13.50 45.93
C THR A 862 -24.40 -14.54 44.87
N ARG A 863 -23.55 -15.54 44.63
CA ARG A 863 -23.65 -16.48 43.50
C ARG A 863 -24.07 -17.90 43.85
N VAL A 864 -24.08 -18.27 45.13
CA VAL A 864 -24.20 -19.67 45.58
C VAL A 864 -25.28 -19.86 46.63
N ASP A 865 -26.13 -20.88 46.46
CA ASP A 865 -27.15 -21.24 47.44
C ASP A 865 -26.57 -21.82 48.72
N ARG A 866 -25.75 -22.88 48.61
CA ARG A 866 -25.07 -23.48 49.76
C ARG A 866 -23.70 -22.83 49.99
N PHE A 867 -23.74 -21.66 50.62
CA PHE A 867 -22.53 -20.89 50.94
C PHE A 867 -21.70 -21.52 52.07
N ALA A 868 -20.39 -21.57 51.87
CA ALA A 868 -19.41 -21.93 52.89
C ALA A 868 -18.24 -20.93 52.87
N PRO A 869 -17.81 -20.36 54.02
CA PRO A 869 -16.71 -19.40 54.04
C PRO A 869 -15.42 -19.96 53.43
N LEU A 870 -14.75 -19.18 52.58
CA LEU A 870 -13.51 -19.59 51.89
C LEU A 870 -12.41 -20.00 52.87
N GLU A 871 -12.32 -19.35 54.03
CA GLU A 871 -11.34 -19.72 55.07
C GLU A 871 -11.65 -21.07 55.75
N MET A 872 -12.91 -21.49 55.78
CA MET A 872 -13.29 -22.82 56.23
C MET A 872 -12.89 -23.87 55.18
N LEU A 873 -13.12 -23.57 53.89
CA LEU A 873 -12.68 -24.44 52.79
C LEU A 873 -11.16 -24.57 52.74
N LEU A 874 -10.42 -23.49 53.03
CA LEU A 874 -8.96 -23.52 53.15
C LEU A 874 -8.55 -24.46 54.29
N LYS A 875 -9.10 -24.28 55.50
CA LYS A 875 -8.83 -25.14 56.68
C LYS A 875 -9.10 -26.62 56.42
N ASN A 876 -10.13 -26.93 55.63
CA ASN A 876 -10.47 -28.30 55.25
C ASN A 876 -9.62 -28.84 54.07
N GLY A 877 -8.69 -28.04 53.54
CA GLY A 877 -7.77 -28.44 52.47
C GLY A 877 -8.42 -28.56 51.08
N LEU A 878 -9.64 -28.06 50.90
CA LEU A 878 -10.41 -28.12 49.65
C LEU A 878 -9.97 -27.04 48.65
N VAL A 879 -9.53 -25.89 49.16
CA VAL A 879 -8.95 -24.80 48.37
C VAL A 879 -7.57 -24.43 48.87
N VAL A 880 -6.82 -23.71 48.05
CA VAL A 880 -5.53 -23.09 48.38
C VAL A 880 -5.61 -21.60 48.12
N ARG A 881 -4.79 -20.81 48.83
CA ARG A 881 -4.70 -19.37 48.59
C ARG A 881 -3.50 -19.07 47.70
N GLY A 882 -3.73 -18.51 46.52
CA GLY A 882 -2.69 -18.26 45.53
C GLY A 882 -2.99 -17.07 44.62
N HIS A 883 -2.09 -16.81 43.66
CA HIS A 883 -2.41 -15.91 42.56
C HIS A 883 -3.28 -16.64 41.53
N LEU A 884 -4.38 -15.99 41.15
CA LEU A 884 -5.34 -16.46 40.16
C LEU A 884 -5.05 -15.83 38.80
N VAL A 885 -5.74 -16.31 37.77
CA VAL A 885 -5.89 -15.63 36.48
C VAL A 885 -7.36 -15.22 36.36
N PRO A 886 -7.66 -13.93 36.15
CA PRO A 886 -6.75 -12.82 35.89
C PRO A 886 -5.96 -12.34 37.13
N ASP A 887 -4.79 -11.71 36.98
CA ASP A 887 -3.78 -11.56 38.07
C ASP A 887 -4.29 -10.87 39.35
N ARG A 888 -4.59 -11.69 40.36
CA ARG A 888 -5.06 -11.27 41.69
C ARG A 888 -4.89 -12.38 42.71
N VAL A 889 -4.78 -12.04 43.99
CA VAL A 889 -4.75 -13.04 45.08
C VAL A 889 -6.17 -13.49 45.41
N GLY A 890 -6.40 -14.80 45.51
CA GLY A 890 -7.68 -15.38 45.89
C GLY A 890 -7.55 -16.85 46.28
N TYR A 891 -8.67 -17.57 46.24
CA TYR A 891 -8.79 -18.98 46.59
C TYR A 891 -9.17 -19.79 45.36
N CYS A 892 -8.45 -20.89 45.11
CA CYS A 892 -8.76 -21.81 44.01
C CYS A 892 -8.53 -23.25 44.43
N THR A 893 -8.96 -24.20 43.60
CA THR A 893 -8.66 -25.62 43.82
C THR A 893 -7.17 -25.89 43.56
N LYS A 894 -6.64 -26.99 44.12
CA LYS A 894 -5.25 -27.42 43.85
C LYS A 894 -5.03 -27.72 42.36
N GLU A 895 -6.04 -28.25 41.67
CA GLU A 895 -5.98 -28.50 40.23
C GLU A 895 -5.83 -27.19 39.45
N ASP A 896 -6.66 -26.18 39.75
CA ASP A 896 -6.60 -24.88 39.09
C ASP A 896 -5.29 -24.14 39.36
N ALA A 897 -4.75 -24.22 40.59
CA ALA A 897 -3.41 -23.72 40.89
C ALA A 897 -2.35 -24.34 39.96
N SER A 898 -2.43 -25.65 39.70
CA SER A 898 -1.54 -26.33 38.75
C SER A 898 -1.77 -25.88 37.30
N VAL A 899 -2.99 -25.54 36.91
CA VAL A 899 -3.29 -24.96 35.58
C VAL A 899 -2.66 -23.57 35.44
N TYR A 900 -2.85 -22.68 36.43
CA TYR A 900 -2.25 -21.33 36.44
C TYR A 900 -0.72 -21.38 36.40
N ARG A 901 -0.13 -22.33 37.13
CA ARG A 901 1.31 -22.60 37.05
C ARG A 901 1.76 -22.98 35.64
N ALA A 902 1.03 -23.86 34.95
CA ALA A 902 1.37 -24.28 33.59
C ALA A 902 1.22 -23.13 32.59
N ALA A 903 0.19 -22.29 32.75
CA ALA A 903 -0.04 -21.10 31.93
C ALA A 903 1.09 -20.07 32.09
N ARG A 904 1.55 -19.82 33.32
CA ARG A 904 2.67 -18.93 33.66
C ARG A 904 4.04 -19.61 33.63
N SER A 905 4.16 -20.75 32.95
CA SER A 905 5.43 -21.47 32.85
C SER A 905 6.46 -20.62 32.11
N ARG A 906 7.60 -20.36 32.77
CA ARG A 906 8.75 -19.63 32.23
C ARG A 906 10.06 -20.19 32.77
N GLU A 907 11.18 -19.75 32.21
CA GLU A 907 12.48 -20.00 32.82
C GLU A 907 12.63 -19.24 34.14
N LEU A 908 13.14 -19.94 35.14
CA LEU A 908 13.39 -19.40 36.48
C LEU A 908 14.85 -18.97 36.60
N THR A 909 15.08 -17.84 37.28
CA THR A 909 16.43 -17.37 37.59
C THR A 909 17.14 -18.34 38.55
N PRO A 910 18.49 -18.30 38.66
CA PRO A 910 19.22 -19.11 39.64
C PRO A 910 18.71 -18.94 41.08
N GLU A 911 18.37 -17.71 41.48
CA GLU A 911 17.84 -17.33 42.79
C GLU A 911 16.46 -17.96 43.02
N GLU A 912 15.57 -17.84 42.04
CA GLU A 912 14.23 -18.44 42.08
C GLU A 912 14.30 -19.97 42.16
N LYS A 913 15.21 -20.61 41.41
CA LYS A 913 15.43 -22.06 41.45
C LYS A 913 15.87 -22.52 42.84
N LEU A 914 16.74 -21.74 43.50
CA LEU A 914 17.24 -22.03 44.83
C LEU A 914 16.15 -21.88 45.89
N VAL A 915 15.41 -20.77 45.87
CA VAL A 915 14.30 -20.51 46.80
C VAL A 915 13.19 -21.55 46.63
N LEU A 916 12.84 -21.89 45.38
CA LEU A 916 11.87 -22.95 45.11
C LEU A 916 12.32 -24.32 45.63
N ARG A 917 13.63 -24.62 45.63
CA ARG A 917 14.18 -25.85 46.21
C ARG A 917 14.02 -25.85 47.74
N ILE A 918 14.39 -24.74 48.39
CA ILE A 918 14.20 -24.57 49.85
C ILE A 918 12.74 -24.79 50.24
N VAL A 919 11.81 -24.19 49.48
CA VAL A 919 10.38 -24.39 49.72
C VAL A 919 10.00 -25.86 49.54
N LYS A 920 10.44 -26.55 48.49
CA LYS A 920 10.12 -27.97 48.29
C LYS A 920 10.65 -28.88 49.41
N ASP A 921 11.83 -28.56 49.96
CA ASP A 921 12.48 -29.37 50.99
C ASP A 921 11.83 -29.20 52.38
N GLN A 922 11.22 -28.03 52.65
CA GLN A 922 10.64 -27.70 53.97
C GLN A 922 9.18 -27.22 53.93
N GLN A 923 8.46 -27.44 52.83
CA GLN A 923 7.05 -27.04 52.71
C GLN A 923 6.16 -27.79 53.73
N PRO A 924 5.19 -27.11 54.36
CA PRO A 924 4.90 -25.67 54.26
C PRO A 924 5.93 -24.81 55.03
N ILE A 925 6.53 -23.82 54.36
CA ILE A 925 7.55 -22.94 54.98
C ILE A 925 7.01 -21.52 55.15
N ARG A 926 7.11 -20.96 56.36
CA ARG A 926 6.75 -19.56 56.60
C ARG A 926 7.83 -18.61 56.07
N ARG A 927 7.42 -17.39 55.70
CA ARG A 927 8.29 -16.37 55.09
C ARG A 927 9.55 -16.09 55.93
N ASP A 928 9.38 -15.89 57.23
CA ASP A 928 10.46 -15.67 58.21
C ASP A 928 11.48 -16.82 58.20
N ARG A 929 11.01 -18.06 58.15
CA ARG A 929 11.87 -19.24 58.09
C ARG A 929 12.60 -19.35 56.75
N ALA A 930 11.94 -19.04 55.64
CA ALA A 930 12.54 -19.02 54.31
C ALA A 930 13.66 -17.97 54.21
N LEU A 931 13.45 -16.77 54.76
CA LEU A 931 14.47 -15.72 54.84
C LEU A 931 15.68 -16.10 55.70
N THR A 932 15.48 -16.95 56.71
CA THR A 932 16.56 -17.39 57.62
C THR A 932 17.45 -18.48 57.01
N ILE A 933 16.86 -19.38 56.22
CA ILE A 933 17.58 -20.54 55.65
C ILE A 933 18.17 -20.22 54.29
N SER A 934 17.59 -19.27 53.56
CA SER A 934 18.09 -18.88 52.25
C SER A 934 19.53 -18.38 52.34
N PRO A 935 20.46 -18.92 51.54
CA PRO A 935 21.82 -18.38 51.45
C PRO A 935 21.87 -17.07 50.64
N LEU A 936 20.74 -16.65 50.04
CA LEU A 936 20.60 -15.34 49.39
C LEU A 936 20.33 -14.26 50.44
N GLY A 937 20.58 -13.00 50.09
CA GLY A 937 20.18 -11.86 50.92
C GLY A 937 18.67 -11.82 51.19
N THR A 938 18.27 -11.05 52.21
CA THR A 938 16.84 -10.88 52.58
C THR A 938 16.01 -10.25 51.47
N GLU A 939 16.60 -9.33 50.71
CA GLU A 939 15.98 -8.67 49.55
C GLU A 939 15.77 -9.66 48.40
N ASP A 940 16.84 -10.32 47.92
CA ASP A 940 16.79 -11.31 46.83
C ASP A 940 15.83 -12.46 47.15
N THR A 941 15.87 -12.98 48.38
CA THR A 941 14.95 -14.04 48.82
C THR A 941 13.50 -13.56 48.84
N THR A 942 13.27 -12.31 49.26
CA THR A 942 11.93 -11.71 49.26
C THR A 942 11.41 -11.54 47.85
N GLU A 943 12.25 -11.05 46.94
CA GLU A 943 11.91 -10.84 45.54
C GLU A 943 11.62 -12.17 44.83
N ALA A 944 12.48 -13.18 45.02
CA ALA A 944 12.26 -14.53 44.51
C ALA A 944 10.96 -15.15 45.06
N LEU A 945 10.65 -15.01 46.36
CA LEU A 945 9.38 -15.49 46.92
C LEU A 945 8.17 -14.77 46.32
N LYS A 946 8.23 -13.44 46.16
CA LYS A 946 7.16 -12.66 45.52
C LYS A 946 6.94 -13.10 44.08
N SER A 947 8.02 -13.24 43.31
CA SER A 947 8.00 -13.65 41.91
C SER A 947 7.48 -15.08 41.72
N LEU A 948 7.90 -16.03 42.57
CA LEU A 948 7.40 -17.41 42.56
C LEU A 948 5.92 -17.49 42.97
N TYR A 949 5.47 -16.62 43.87
CA TYR A 949 4.07 -16.56 44.27
C TYR A 949 3.18 -15.92 43.18
N SER A 950 3.60 -14.82 42.56
CA SER A 950 2.85 -14.18 41.45
C SER A 950 2.80 -15.05 40.19
N SER A 951 3.86 -15.81 39.90
CA SER A 951 3.89 -16.80 38.80
C SER A 951 3.13 -18.10 39.09
N SER A 952 2.36 -18.17 40.19
CA SER A 952 1.59 -19.36 40.61
C SER A 952 2.45 -20.62 40.86
N MET A 953 3.77 -20.46 41.03
CA MET A 953 4.68 -21.57 41.38
C MET A 953 4.56 -21.97 42.85
N LEU A 954 4.09 -21.05 43.70
CA LEU A 954 3.80 -21.25 45.11
C LEU A 954 2.36 -20.87 45.44
N TYR A 955 1.79 -21.53 46.44
CA TYR A 955 0.55 -21.12 47.10
C TYR A 955 0.73 -21.14 48.63
N LEU A 956 -0.23 -20.57 49.35
CA LEU A 956 -0.30 -20.59 50.80
C LEU A 956 -1.26 -21.67 51.28
N ASP A 957 -0.81 -22.47 52.23
CA ASP A 957 -1.60 -23.50 52.89
C ASP A 957 -2.43 -22.95 54.07
N THR A 958 -3.02 -23.86 54.86
CA THR A 958 -3.80 -23.54 56.08
C THR A 958 -3.00 -22.81 57.15
N THR A 959 -1.68 -23.02 57.22
CA THR A 959 -0.77 -22.37 58.17
C THR A 959 -0.21 -21.04 57.65
N ARG A 960 -0.62 -20.62 56.45
CA ARG A 960 -0.05 -19.50 55.69
C ARG A 960 1.44 -19.69 55.39
N GLY A 961 1.90 -20.95 55.30
CA GLY A 961 3.21 -21.31 54.80
C GLY A 961 3.19 -21.48 53.27
N TYR A 962 4.29 -21.17 52.61
CA TYR A 962 4.49 -21.40 51.19
C TYR A 962 4.63 -22.89 50.90
N VAL A 963 3.88 -23.36 49.91
CA VAL A 963 3.91 -24.72 49.37
C VAL A 963 4.13 -24.65 47.87
N ALA A 964 4.95 -25.54 47.32
CA ALA A 964 5.14 -25.63 45.89
C ALA A 964 3.88 -26.15 45.20
N THR A 965 3.39 -25.40 44.22
CA THR A 965 2.29 -25.85 43.37
C THR A 965 2.67 -27.15 42.65
N PRO A 966 1.80 -28.17 42.53
CA PRO A 966 2.11 -29.38 41.77
C PRO A 966 2.28 -29.11 40.27
N LYS A 967 2.99 -29.98 39.55
CA LYS A 967 3.07 -29.92 38.07
C LYS A 967 1.85 -30.63 37.48
N THR A 968 1.34 -30.10 36.37
CA THR A 968 0.33 -30.77 35.52
C THR A 968 0.99 -31.31 34.25
N ARG A 969 0.30 -32.21 33.54
CA ARG A 969 0.69 -32.70 32.20
C ARG A 969 0.30 -31.73 31.08
N LEU A 970 -0.47 -30.69 31.38
CA LEU A 970 -0.88 -29.70 30.39
C LEU A 970 0.31 -28.88 29.89
N SER A 971 0.34 -28.66 28.58
CA SER A 971 1.23 -27.65 27.99
C SER A 971 0.79 -26.23 28.38
N ARG A 972 1.69 -25.24 28.25
CA ARG A 972 1.37 -23.82 28.45
C ARG A 972 0.15 -23.38 27.62
N ARG A 973 0.13 -23.73 26.32
CA ARG A 973 -0.98 -23.41 25.40
C ARG A 973 -2.29 -24.07 25.85
N SER A 974 -2.26 -25.35 26.21
CA SER A 974 -3.46 -26.07 26.69
C SER A 974 -4.01 -25.50 28.00
N ALA A 975 -3.13 -25.03 28.89
CA ALA A 975 -3.52 -24.35 30.11
C ALA A 975 -4.22 -23.01 29.80
N TRP A 976 -3.66 -22.20 28.90
CA TRP A 976 -4.29 -20.95 28.46
C TRP A 976 -5.61 -21.16 27.74
N ILE A 977 -5.75 -22.17 26.88
CA ILE A 977 -7.04 -22.54 26.25
C ILE A 977 -8.09 -22.82 27.33
N ARG A 978 -7.74 -23.60 28.36
CA ARG A 978 -8.67 -23.91 29.47
C ARG A 978 -9.07 -22.65 30.26
N ILE A 979 -8.12 -21.76 30.55
CA ILE A 979 -8.37 -20.50 31.27
C ILE A 979 -9.27 -19.58 30.45
N ILE A 980 -8.92 -19.33 29.18
CA ILE A 980 -9.67 -18.43 28.31
C ILE A 980 -11.08 -18.95 28.07
N ARG A 981 -11.24 -20.25 27.79
CA ARG A 981 -12.56 -20.88 27.67
C ARG A 981 -13.40 -20.66 28.91
N ARG A 982 -12.82 -20.81 30.10
CA ARG A 982 -13.51 -20.55 31.38
C ARG A 982 -13.90 -19.08 31.54
N MET A 983 -13.07 -18.14 31.12
CA MET A 983 -13.41 -16.71 31.14
C MET A 983 -14.61 -16.42 30.23
N PHE A 984 -14.68 -17.01 29.04
CA PHE A 984 -15.87 -16.91 28.17
C PHE A 984 -17.12 -17.57 28.78
N LEU A 985 -16.98 -18.70 29.49
CA LEU A 985 -18.10 -19.28 30.25
C LEU A 985 -18.57 -18.39 31.41
N SER A 986 -17.73 -17.48 31.91
CA SER A 986 -18.02 -16.59 33.04
C SER A 986 -18.63 -15.26 32.61
N TYR A 987 -18.14 -14.68 31.51
CA TYR A 987 -18.56 -13.35 31.03
C TYR A 987 -19.40 -13.40 29.75
N GLY A 988 -19.38 -14.52 29.02
CA GLY A 988 -20.12 -14.71 27.76
C GLY A 988 -19.47 -14.01 26.57
N ILE A 989 -19.24 -12.71 26.67
CA ILE A 989 -18.79 -11.84 25.58
C ILE A 989 -17.52 -11.10 25.99
N CYS A 990 -16.54 -10.97 25.11
CA CYS A 990 -15.31 -10.21 25.37
C CYS A 990 -14.56 -9.86 24.08
N SER A 991 -13.88 -8.72 24.02
CA SER A 991 -12.89 -8.45 22.97
C SER A 991 -11.51 -9.03 23.34
N ALA A 992 -10.64 -9.20 22.36
CA ALA A 992 -9.27 -9.68 22.59
C ALA A 992 -8.44 -8.70 23.45
N GLU A 993 -8.64 -7.39 23.27
CA GLU A 993 -7.95 -6.35 24.03
C GLU A 993 -8.40 -6.34 25.48
N ALA A 994 -9.71 -6.43 25.73
CA ALA A 994 -10.24 -6.49 27.08
C ALA A 994 -9.77 -7.76 27.79
N LEU A 995 -9.71 -8.88 27.07
CA LEU A 995 -9.18 -10.15 27.58
C LEU A 995 -7.69 -10.06 27.93
N SER A 996 -6.87 -9.48 27.04
CA SER A 996 -5.44 -9.22 27.27
C SER A 996 -5.22 -8.32 28.48
N MET A 997 -6.02 -7.25 28.62
CA MET A 997 -5.95 -6.34 29.76
C MET A 997 -6.34 -7.03 31.06
N MET A 998 -7.39 -7.87 31.04
CA MET A 998 -7.80 -8.65 32.22
C MET A 998 -6.67 -9.56 32.69
N ILE A 999 -6.06 -10.35 31.80
CA ILE A 999 -4.98 -11.28 32.13
C ILE A 999 -3.60 -10.62 32.32
N GLY A 1000 -3.53 -9.28 32.36
CA GLY A 1000 -2.28 -8.54 32.62
C GLY A 1000 -1.25 -8.66 31.50
N SER A 1001 -1.67 -8.92 30.26
CA SER A 1001 -0.80 -9.13 29.09
C SER A 1001 0.23 -10.27 29.29
N GLU A 1002 -0.12 -11.31 30.05
CA GLU A 1002 0.73 -12.49 30.31
C GLU A 1002 1.00 -13.36 29.07
N ILE A 1003 0.21 -13.20 28.00
CA ILE A 1003 0.43 -13.84 26.70
C ILE A 1003 0.49 -12.79 25.59
N PRO A 1004 1.33 -13.00 24.56
CA PRO A 1004 1.33 -12.14 23.37
C PRO A 1004 -0.04 -12.15 22.67
N MET A 1005 -0.42 -11.02 22.08
CA MET A 1005 -1.72 -10.87 21.37
C MET A 1005 -1.87 -11.90 20.24
N ARG A 1006 -0.80 -12.21 19.50
CA ARG A 1006 -0.76 -13.29 18.50
C ARG A 1006 -1.19 -14.65 19.06
N GLU A 1007 -0.63 -15.03 20.20
CA GLU A 1007 -0.93 -16.31 20.87
C GLU A 1007 -2.38 -16.29 21.38
N LEU A 1008 -2.83 -15.16 21.95
CA LEU A 1008 -4.21 -14.98 22.39
C LEU A 1008 -5.21 -15.13 21.23
N ARG A 1009 -5.00 -14.43 20.11
CA ARG A 1009 -5.84 -14.55 18.90
C ARG A 1009 -5.80 -15.96 18.31
N GLY A 1010 -4.65 -16.62 18.34
CA GLY A 1010 -4.53 -18.03 17.96
C GLY A 1010 -5.36 -18.98 18.85
N ILE A 1011 -5.50 -18.67 20.14
CA ILE A 1011 -6.40 -19.42 21.04
C ILE A 1011 -7.87 -19.10 20.75
N LEU A 1012 -8.23 -17.84 20.53
CA LEU A 1012 -9.59 -17.45 20.15
C LEU A 1012 -10.02 -18.15 18.86
N ARG A 1013 -9.15 -18.13 17.84
CA ARG A 1013 -9.36 -18.85 16.57
C ARG A 1013 -9.50 -20.36 16.74
N PHE A 1014 -8.73 -20.97 17.64
CA PHE A 1014 -8.89 -22.38 17.97
C PHE A 1014 -10.27 -22.66 18.57
N LEU A 1015 -10.75 -21.81 19.49
CA LEU A 1015 -12.08 -21.93 20.09
C LEU A 1015 -13.22 -21.64 19.10
N GLU A 1016 -13.01 -20.75 18.12
CA GLU A 1016 -13.90 -20.56 16.98
C GLU A 1016 -13.99 -21.84 16.13
N GLY A 1017 -12.85 -22.45 15.80
CA GLY A 1017 -12.79 -23.69 15.00
C GLY A 1017 -13.45 -24.90 15.68
N GLU A 1018 -13.47 -24.93 17.02
CA GLU A 1018 -14.25 -25.90 17.80
C GLU A 1018 -15.76 -25.57 17.88
N GLY A 1019 -16.20 -24.43 17.36
CA GLY A 1019 -17.58 -23.95 17.45
C GLY A 1019 -17.97 -23.43 18.84
N THR A 1020 -17.01 -23.20 19.73
CA THR A 1020 -17.27 -22.67 21.09
C THR A 1020 -17.57 -21.18 21.07
N LEU A 1021 -16.90 -20.44 20.18
CA LEU A 1021 -17.01 -18.99 20.06
C LEU A 1021 -17.47 -18.58 18.66
N VAL A 1022 -18.26 -17.53 18.61
CA VAL A 1022 -18.55 -16.74 17.41
C VAL A 1022 -17.93 -15.35 17.57
N LYS A 1023 -17.53 -14.72 16.47
CA LYS A 1023 -16.98 -13.36 16.50
C LYS A 1023 -17.76 -12.42 15.59
N GLY A 1024 -17.84 -11.15 15.95
CA GLY A 1024 -18.56 -10.14 15.16
C GLY A 1024 -18.36 -8.72 15.68
N HIS A 1025 -18.87 -7.75 14.91
CA HIS A 1025 -18.98 -6.35 15.33
C HIS A 1025 -20.26 -6.17 16.16
N LEU A 1026 -20.29 -6.81 17.33
CA LEU A 1026 -21.53 -6.97 18.09
C LEU A 1026 -22.09 -5.65 18.64
N ILE A 1027 -21.32 -4.56 18.68
CA ILE A 1027 -21.76 -3.25 19.17
C ILE A 1027 -21.96 -2.29 18.00
N ARG A 1028 -23.16 -1.72 17.89
CA ARG A 1028 -23.50 -0.70 16.89
C ARG A 1028 -22.56 0.51 17.00
N GLY A 1029 -22.01 0.96 15.87
CA GLY A 1029 -21.03 2.04 15.77
C GLY A 1029 -19.60 1.67 16.22
N SER A 1030 -19.36 0.47 16.74
CA SER A 1030 -18.02 0.02 17.15
C SER A 1030 -17.32 -0.84 16.09
N THR A 1031 -16.08 -0.51 15.75
CA THR A 1031 -15.21 -1.34 14.90
C THR A 1031 -14.43 -2.40 15.70
N THR A 1032 -14.69 -2.54 17.00
CA THR A 1032 -14.04 -3.57 17.82
C THR A 1032 -14.68 -4.93 17.55
N ILE A 1033 -13.85 -5.95 17.36
CA ILE A 1033 -14.31 -7.34 17.22
C ILE A 1033 -14.52 -7.92 18.62
N TYR A 1034 -15.71 -8.46 18.83
CA TYR A 1034 -16.06 -9.19 20.05
C TYR A 1034 -16.23 -10.66 19.74
N TRP A 1035 -15.84 -11.50 20.70
CA TRP A 1035 -16.12 -12.91 20.72
C TRP A 1035 -17.24 -13.17 21.72
N ALA A 1036 -18.16 -14.05 21.38
CA ALA A 1036 -19.24 -14.50 22.26
C ALA A 1036 -19.33 -16.02 22.24
N THR A 1037 -19.70 -16.63 23.37
CA THR A 1037 -20.16 -18.03 23.34
C THR A 1037 -21.46 -18.15 22.57
N GLY A 1038 -21.78 -19.32 22.02
CA GLY A 1038 -23.05 -19.55 21.33
C GLY A 1038 -24.27 -19.16 22.19
N ASP A 1039 -24.26 -19.55 23.47
CA ASP A 1039 -25.32 -19.20 24.42
C ASP A 1039 -25.41 -17.69 24.68
N ALA A 1040 -24.27 -17.01 24.86
CA ALA A 1040 -24.25 -15.58 25.10
C ALA A 1040 -24.70 -14.78 23.86
N HIS A 1041 -24.34 -15.25 22.67
CA HIS A 1041 -24.79 -14.64 21.42
C HIS A 1041 -26.31 -14.78 21.24
N ALA A 1042 -26.88 -15.95 21.56
CA ALA A 1042 -28.32 -16.20 21.48
C ALA A 1042 -29.15 -15.34 22.47
N LEU A 1043 -28.53 -14.85 23.55
CA LEU A 1043 -29.15 -13.97 24.53
C LEU A 1043 -29.08 -12.48 24.15
N LEU A 1044 -28.33 -12.10 23.12
CA LEU A 1044 -28.22 -10.68 22.72
C LEU A 1044 -29.56 -10.17 22.18
N GLY A 1045 -30.05 -9.07 22.76
CA GLY A 1045 -31.37 -8.51 22.47
C GLY A 1045 -32.54 -9.16 23.23
N GLU A 1046 -32.33 -10.34 23.82
CA GLU A 1046 -33.35 -11.10 24.57
C GLU A 1046 -33.12 -11.04 26.10
N ALA A 1047 -31.88 -10.80 26.54
CA ALA A 1047 -31.54 -10.76 27.96
C ALA A 1047 -32.15 -9.55 28.67
N ALA A 1048 -32.85 -9.82 29.78
CA ALA A 1048 -33.39 -8.79 30.67
C ALA A 1048 -33.00 -9.15 32.11
N PRO A 1049 -31.84 -8.70 32.62
CA PRO A 1049 -31.43 -8.98 33.99
C PRO A 1049 -32.42 -8.31 34.95
N SER A 1050 -33.29 -9.10 35.57
CA SER A 1050 -34.39 -8.59 36.39
C SER A 1050 -33.99 -8.28 37.84
N VAL A 1051 -32.69 -8.27 38.17
CA VAL A 1051 -32.21 -8.32 39.56
C VAL A 1051 -31.28 -7.17 39.89
N SER A 1052 -31.50 -6.57 41.05
CA SER A 1052 -30.63 -5.55 41.62
C SER A 1052 -29.50 -6.18 42.42
N ALA A 1053 -28.26 -5.75 42.20
CA ALA A 1053 -27.06 -6.35 42.79
C ALA A 1053 -26.12 -5.29 43.37
N VAL A 1054 -25.46 -5.63 44.48
CA VAL A 1054 -24.35 -4.84 45.03
C VAL A 1054 -23.05 -5.57 44.74
N VAL A 1055 -22.19 -4.93 43.96
CA VAL A 1055 -20.89 -5.48 43.52
C VAL A 1055 -19.78 -4.86 44.35
N ALA A 1056 -19.00 -5.71 45.02
CA ALA A 1056 -17.85 -5.27 45.79
C ALA A 1056 -16.69 -4.83 44.88
N PRO A 1057 -15.85 -3.87 45.29
CA PRO A 1057 -14.69 -3.43 44.50
C PRO A 1057 -13.68 -4.55 44.20
N GLU A 1058 -13.73 -5.63 44.98
CA GLU A 1058 -12.89 -6.81 44.86
C GLU A 1058 -13.51 -7.93 43.99
N ASP A 1059 -14.74 -7.78 43.52
CA ASP A 1059 -15.42 -8.82 42.74
C ASP A 1059 -14.76 -9.02 41.36
N ASN A 1060 -14.74 -10.25 40.85
CA ASN A 1060 -14.08 -10.55 39.59
C ASN A 1060 -14.67 -9.79 38.39
N ILE A 1061 -15.99 -9.54 38.38
CA ILE A 1061 -16.64 -8.79 37.31
C ILE A 1061 -16.12 -7.35 37.18
N VAL A 1062 -15.63 -6.75 38.27
CA VAL A 1062 -15.06 -5.39 38.23
C VAL A 1062 -13.85 -5.34 37.30
N GLY A 1063 -13.08 -6.43 37.20
CA GLY A 1063 -11.98 -6.54 36.25
C GLY A 1063 -12.45 -6.50 34.79
N TYR A 1064 -13.53 -7.20 34.48
CA TYR A 1064 -14.16 -7.20 33.16
C TYR A 1064 -14.74 -5.83 32.80
N LEU A 1065 -15.54 -5.26 33.70
CA LEU A 1065 -16.14 -3.94 33.49
C LEU A 1065 -15.06 -2.86 33.36
N ARG A 1066 -13.97 -2.93 34.12
CA ARG A 1066 -12.87 -1.98 33.97
C ARG A 1066 -12.16 -2.07 32.62
N ALA A 1067 -12.13 -3.26 32.01
CA ALA A 1067 -11.46 -3.49 30.73
C ALA A 1067 -12.31 -3.05 29.53
N GLY A 1068 -13.64 -3.25 29.56
CA GLY A 1068 -14.53 -2.96 28.41
C GLY A 1068 -15.67 -1.95 28.66
N PHE A 1069 -16.03 -1.70 29.91
CA PHE A 1069 -17.23 -0.95 30.31
C PHE A 1069 -16.94 0.00 31.48
N ARG A 1070 -15.81 0.71 31.42
CA ARG A 1070 -15.34 1.54 32.54
C ARG A 1070 -16.37 2.60 32.97
N ASP A 1071 -17.15 3.10 32.02
CA ASP A 1071 -18.19 4.10 32.25
C ASP A 1071 -19.37 3.57 33.09
N SER A 1072 -19.52 2.24 33.19
CA SER A 1072 -20.56 1.61 34.02
C SER A 1072 -20.07 1.28 35.44
N LEU A 1073 -18.88 1.74 35.83
CA LEU A 1073 -18.30 1.56 37.17
C LEU A 1073 -18.17 2.91 37.91
N PRO A 1074 -18.33 2.91 39.24
CA PRO A 1074 -17.99 4.07 40.06
C PRO A 1074 -16.47 4.23 40.23
N GLU A 1075 -16.06 5.27 40.98
CA GLU A 1075 -14.64 5.48 41.32
C GLU A 1075 -14.02 4.23 42.00
N THR A 1076 -12.70 4.09 41.82
CA THR A 1076 -11.99 2.88 42.25
C THR A 1076 -12.06 2.69 43.77
N GLY A 1077 -12.42 1.48 44.21
CA GLY A 1077 -12.49 1.12 45.63
C GLY A 1077 -13.88 1.25 46.25
N ARG A 1078 -14.88 1.65 45.47
CA ARG A 1078 -16.29 1.77 45.91
C ARG A 1078 -17.09 0.52 45.57
N TYR A 1079 -18.13 0.25 46.37
CA TYR A 1079 -19.18 -0.71 46.02
C TYR A 1079 -20.08 -0.08 44.96
N ALA A 1080 -20.47 -0.87 43.97
CA ALA A 1080 -21.39 -0.45 42.91
C ALA A 1080 -22.77 -1.08 43.13
N VAL A 1081 -23.83 -0.30 42.98
CA VAL A 1081 -25.21 -0.76 43.13
C VAL A 1081 -25.90 -0.69 41.77
N TYR A 1082 -26.38 -1.83 41.31
CA TYR A 1082 -27.03 -1.98 40.01
C TYR A 1082 -28.51 -2.35 40.17
N SER A 1083 -29.35 -1.88 39.24
CA SER A 1083 -30.68 -2.42 38.97
C SER A 1083 -30.70 -2.88 37.51
N GLY A 1084 -30.84 -4.19 37.29
CA GLY A 1084 -30.47 -4.79 36.02
C GLY A 1084 -28.99 -4.50 35.69
N SER A 1085 -28.70 -4.02 34.48
CA SER A 1085 -27.36 -3.57 34.08
C SER A 1085 -27.07 -2.09 34.36
N LYS A 1086 -28.06 -1.29 34.81
CA LYS A 1086 -27.90 0.14 35.07
C LYS A 1086 -27.28 0.37 36.45
N LEU A 1087 -26.21 1.17 36.50
CA LEU A 1087 -25.62 1.66 37.75
C LEU A 1087 -26.56 2.71 38.37
N ILE A 1088 -27.14 2.42 39.54
CA ILE A 1088 -28.07 3.31 40.26
C ILE A 1088 -27.47 3.95 41.51
N GLY A 1089 -26.29 3.49 41.94
CA GLY A 1089 -25.59 4.11 43.06
C GLY A 1089 -24.21 3.51 43.36
N SER A 1090 -23.48 4.14 44.29
CA SER A 1090 -22.20 3.66 44.78
C SER A 1090 -21.90 4.16 46.20
N PHE A 1091 -21.13 3.39 46.98
CA PHE A 1091 -20.76 3.77 48.35
C PHE A 1091 -19.42 3.19 48.79
N ILE A 1092 -18.83 3.74 49.85
CA ILE A 1092 -17.68 3.16 50.54
C ILE A 1092 -18.21 2.31 51.69
N GLY A 1093 -17.96 1.00 51.64
CA GLY A 1093 -18.51 0.04 52.61
C GLY A 1093 -17.43 -0.63 53.45
N ARG A 1094 -17.61 -0.68 54.77
CA ARG A 1094 -16.79 -1.52 55.67
C ARG A 1094 -17.68 -2.36 56.57
N ILE A 1095 -17.32 -3.64 56.75
CA ILE A 1095 -18.00 -4.51 57.70
C ILE A 1095 -17.29 -4.39 59.05
N VAL A 1096 -17.95 -3.80 60.05
CA VAL A 1096 -17.43 -3.61 61.41
C VAL A 1096 -18.45 -4.15 62.40
N GLN A 1097 -18.03 -5.01 63.34
CA GLN A 1097 -18.90 -5.58 64.39
C GLN A 1097 -20.26 -6.10 63.89
N ASN A 1098 -20.28 -6.86 62.78
CA ASN A 1098 -21.49 -7.42 62.17
C ASN A 1098 -22.48 -6.36 61.63
N LYS A 1099 -21.99 -5.17 61.26
CA LYS A 1099 -22.72 -4.12 60.56
C LYS A 1099 -21.99 -3.72 59.28
N LEU A 1100 -22.73 -3.50 58.20
CA LEU A 1100 -22.22 -2.84 57.00
C LEU A 1100 -22.34 -1.34 57.22
N VAL A 1101 -21.22 -0.69 57.51
CA VAL A 1101 -21.13 0.77 57.62
C VAL A 1101 -20.98 1.33 56.22
N VAL A 1102 -21.91 2.22 55.85
CA VAL A 1102 -21.96 2.88 54.55
C VAL A 1102 -21.50 4.33 54.73
N ASP A 1103 -20.43 4.68 54.03
CA ASP A 1103 -19.90 6.04 53.94
C ASP A 1103 -20.03 6.57 52.51
N ASP A 1104 -20.24 7.89 52.39
CA ASP A 1104 -20.24 8.63 51.12
C ASP A 1104 -21.17 8.02 50.05
N LEU A 1105 -22.44 7.76 50.39
CA LEU A 1105 -23.43 7.20 49.45
C LEU A 1105 -23.78 8.19 48.33
N GLN A 1106 -23.66 7.74 47.09
CA GLN A 1106 -24.14 8.43 45.88
C GLN A 1106 -25.22 7.55 45.26
N SER A 1107 -26.47 8.01 45.17
CA SER A 1107 -27.58 7.16 44.74
C SER A 1107 -28.76 7.90 44.10
N GLU A 1108 -29.49 7.20 43.22
CA GLU A 1108 -30.88 7.50 42.82
C GLU A 1108 -31.89 6.91 43.86
N ASP A 1109 -33.20 7.23 43.73
CA ASP A 1109 -34.25 6.97 44.74
C ASP A 1109 -34.46 5.47 45.13
N ASP A 1110 -33.96 4.51 44.34
CA ASP A 1110 -34.16 3.04 44.53
C ASP A 1110 -32.98 2.29 45.21
N CYS A 1111 -31.89 2.98 45.57
CA CYS A 1111 -30.65 2.32 46.02
C CYS A 1111 -30.73 1.69 47.42
N ALA A 1112 -31.52 2.29 48.33
CA ALA A 1112 -31.56 1.90 49.74
C ALA A 1112 -32.11 0.48 49.96
N GLU A 1113 -33.13 0.08 49.19
CA GLU A 1113 -33.74 -1.26 49.29
C GLU A 1113 -32.77 -2.36 48.84
N VAL A 1114 -32.03 -2.12 47.76
CA VAL A 1114 -31.02 -3.04 47.23
C VAL A 1114 -29.88 -3.23 48.25
N MET A 1115 -29.43 -2.14 48.88
CA MET A 1115 -28.40 -2.18 49.91
C MET A 1115 -28.86 -2.91 51.18
N ALA A 1116 -30.10 -2.71 51.61
CA ALA A 1116 -30.68 -3.42 52.75
C ALA A 1116 -30.80 -4.92 52.49
N SER A 1117 -31.23 -5.31 51.28
CA SER A 1117 -31.27 -6.71 50.84
C SER A 1117 -29.88 -7.35 50.85
N PHE A 1118 -28.87 -6.64 50.34
CA PHE A 1118 -27.48 -7.10 50.34
C PHE A 1118 -26.90 -7.25 51.76
N ALA A 1119 -27.12 -6.30 52.65
CA ALA A 1119 -26.68 -6.38 54.04
C ALA A 1119 -27.33 -7.58 54.77
N LYS A 1120 -28.64 -7.79 54.56
CA LYS A 1120 -29.36 -8.96 55.08
C LYS A 1120 -28.75 -10.26 54.58
N ARG A 1121 -28.40 -10.36 53.29
CA ARG A 1121 -27.74 -11.53 52.71
C ARG A 1121 -26.38 -11.78 53.35
N LEU A 1122 -25.58 -10.74 53.59
CA LEU A 1122 -24.30 -10.81 54.30
C LEU A 1122 -24.42 -11.20 55.79
N GLY A 1123 -25.63 -11.28 56.34
CA GLY A 1123 -25.86 -11.58 57.76
C GLY A 1123 -25.50 -10.42 58.70
N VAL A 1124 -25.45 -9.19 58.16
CA VAL A 1124 -25.06 -7.96 58.88
C VAL A 1124 -26.18 -6.92 58.83
N ALA A 1125 -26.26 -6.05 59.83
CA ALA A 1125 -27.21 -4.94 59.80
C ALA A 1125 -26.64 -3.77 58.98
N LEU A 1126 -27.49 -3.07 58.21
CA LEU A 1126 -27.13 -1.81 57.56
C LEU A 1126 -27.07 -0.69 58.60
N SER A 1127 -26.03 0.15 58.57
CA SER A 1127 -25.90 1.29 59.50
C SER A 1127 -25.44 2.53 58.73
N ASP A 1128 -26.20 3.62 58.86
CA ASP A 1128 -25.83 4.93 58.35
C ASP A 1128 -24.90 5.61 59.35
N ARG A 1129 -23.71 6.04 58.89
CA ARG A 1129 -22.63 6.69 59.65
C ARG A 1129 -22.02 5.89 60.81
N ALA A 1130 -20.70 5.72 60.76
CA ALA A 1130 -19.90 5.72 61.98
C ALA A 1130 -19.65 7.18 62.40
N GLU A 1131 -20.07 7.57 63.61
CA GLU A 1131 -19.34 8.62 64.32
C GLU A 1131 -17.95 8.04 64.64
N SER A 1132 -16.99 8.20 63.72
CA SER A 1132 -15.60 7.82 63.98
C SER A 1132 -14.84 9.03 64.53
N SER A 1133 -14.74 9.15 65.85
CA SER A 1133 -13.46 9.54 66.42
C SER A 1133 -12.52 8.37 66.18
N LEU A 1134 -11.66 8.46 65.16
CA LEU A 1134 -10.56 7.49 64.97
C LEU A 1134 -9.73 7.47 66.25
N SER A 1135 -9.57 6.30 66.88
CA SER A 1135 -8.68 6.20 68.03
C SER A 1135 -7.22 6.27 67.55
N GLU A 1136 -6.34 6.92 68.32
CA GLU A 1136 -4.90 7.00 68.02
C GLU A 1136 -4.26 5.62 67.75
N TRP A 1137 -4.83 4.57 68.34
CA TRP A 1137 -4.43 3.18 68.14
C TRP A 1137 -4.67 2.69 66.70
N GLU A 1138 -5.80 3.05 66.07
CA GLU A 1138 -6.11 2.68 64.68
C GLU A 1138 -5.24 3.44 63.67
N ILE A 1139 -4.93 4.71 63.97
CA ILE A 1139 -3.99 5.52 63.20
C ILE A 1139 -2.59 4.91 63.28
N MET A 1140 -2.15 4.48 64.46
CA MET A 1140 -0.88 3.80 64.64
C MET A 1140 -0.83 2.44 63.94
N GLU A 1141 -1.91 1.65 63.95
CA GLU A 1141 -1.93 0.34 63.26
C GLU A 1141 -1.91 0.51 61.73
N PHE A 1142 -2.61 1.52 61.20
CA PHE A 1142 -2.52 1.91 59.79
C PHE A 1142 -1.11 2.38 59.41
N TYR A 1143 -0.47 3.20 60.24
CA TYR A 1143 0.92 3.62 60.04
C TYR A 1143 1.90 2.43 60.05
N ARG A 1144 1.71 1.48 60.97
CA ARG A 1144 2.54 0.27 61.09
C ARG A 1144 2.39 -0.67 59.89
N LYS A 1145 1.18 -0.78 59.34
CA LYS A 1145 0.91 -1.58 58.13
C LYS A 1145 1.40 -0.91 56.85
N SER A 1146 1.42 0.42 56.83
CA SER A 1146 1.84 1.21 55.66
C SER A 1146 3.36 1.44 55.57
N HIS A 1147 4.08 1.33 56.69
CA HIS A 1147 5.55 1.48 56.76
C HIS A 1147 6.19 0.34 57.59
N PRO A 1148 6.40 -0.85 57.02
CA PRO A 1148 6.87 -2.04 57.75
C PRO A 1148 8.37 -2.00 58.15
N GLY A 1149 9.02 -0.83 58.15
CA GLY A 1149 10.47 -0.67 58.38
C GLY A 1149 10.87 0.31 59.48
N MET A 1150 9.94 0.89 60.24
CA MET A 1150 10.26 1.65 61.45
C MET A 1150 9.61 0.97 62.66
N GLY A 1151 10.42 0.16 63.33
CA GLY A 1151 10.15 -0.48 64.60
C GLY A 1151 11.47 -0.92 65.21
#